data_AF-A0A7X4FCU6-F1
#
_entry.id   AF-A0A7X4FCU6-F1
#
_cell.length_a   1.000
_cell.length_b   1.000
_cell.length_c   1.000
_cell.angle_alpha   90.00
_cell.angle_beta   90.00
_cell.angle_gamma   90.00
#
_symmetry.space_group_name_H-M   'P 1'
#
loop_
_entity.id
_entity.type
_entity.pdbx_description
1 polymer ?
#
loop_
_entity_poly.entity_id
_entity_poly.type
_entity_poly.pdbx_seq_one_letter_code
_entity_poly.pdbx_strand_id
1 'polypeptide(L)'
;MGVFFGFWIKKRWAAYLAYLGYLLLSCVPVVINLIFHPPVFAYHSTFGYFPGPIYDFVIRITGTLLIARTEALLWGLLFLGLTVSTCEVSRGTGLMPKLRWRKLVGPITQRVPLYLLIVGLLGFQFYAGALGIRPTREDVARKLGGFRETTHFEIFYARELETEIERMAEDCEFQYAQLSAYLMPEGEVLSQKVRAYIYASPEQKKRLIGARHTSVEDPFGYGFHIHAQGFPHPVLKHELAHVFTVPWSPLKVSLKIGLHEGIAVAADWEEGRLTGHQWAKAMRQMEIAPPLSGIMGFGFWGHAGSRSYLLAGSFVRFLVDTYGIEKFKGVFPTGNFVKHYGKDLYSLEIEWIEFLDNVPLTDNDIAYTTYRLQQRSVFERVCAHEMAAWRDTAWQAYYQKDFVTAVQTFETMLAAEPNNLSTLYGLMYSAYRIQDYDKALSLATRVVAAEDTRLSPEAVLLIGDIYWLKDDHEKALETYASLETEHQTVELRRIKRIVALSHSDTMPTDWDSQLTGKPEENSSLPELLRAALIESKDGAEKMVYLSRCIQTAPDMWLAYLLAGELLHREEAWQSSNRYFQRAAALLEEENSPETPARFQLTSQQYQSLALEVQRTIGINAYHQKDYDTAIEEFSAIAKNEALPLGTTLKAGRWQQRCHWARLNWEDAISP
;
A
#
# COMPACT_ATOMS: atom_id res chain seq x y z
N MET A 1 -30.16 12.14 28.49
CA MET A 1 -30.46 10.70 28.70
C MET A 1 -30.40 10.30 30.16
N GLY A 2 -29.28 10.45 30.87
CA GLY A 2 -29.19 10.07 32.30
C GLY A 2 -30.24 10.71 33.22
N VAL A 3 -30.57 11.98 33.00
CA VAL A 3 -31.65 12.69 33.71
C VAL A 3 -33.02 12.03 33.51
N PHE A 4 -33.33 11.57 32.30
CA PHE A 4 -34.59 10.89 31.98
C PHE A 4 -34.73 9.58 32.77
N PHE A 5 -33.70 8.72 32.74
CA PHE A 5 -33.71 7.46 33.49
C PHE A 5 -33.75 7.68 35.00
N GLY A 6 -33.07 8.73 35.50
CA GLY A 6 -33.07 9.11 36.92
C GLY A 6 -34.44 9.58 37.43
N PHE A 7 -35.24 10.25 36.60
CA PHE A 7 -36.62 10.62 36.96
C PHE A 7 -37.64 9.51 36.69
N TRP A 8 -37.32 8.55 35.81
CA TRP A 8 -38.19 7.42 35.47
C TRP A 8 -38.18 6.35 36.56
N ILE A 9 -36.98 6.00 37.06
CA ILE A 9 -36.79 4.89 38.00
C ILE A 9 -36.36 5.43 39.37
N LYS A 10 -37.19 5.19 40.39
CA LYS A 10 -36.97 5.69 41.75
C LYS A 10 -35.70 5.16 42.42
N LYS A 11 -35.34 3.89 42.15
CA LYS A 11 -34.13 3.27 42.72
C LYS A 11 -32.91 3.64 41.87
N ARG A 12 -31.95 4.36 42.46
CA ARG A 12 -30.75 4.87 41.76
C ARG A 12 -29.98 3.79 41.00
N TRP A 13 -29.75 2.62 41.61
CA TRP A 13 -29.05 1.52 40.97
C TRP A 13 -29.81 0.96 39.76
N ALA A 14 -31.15 0.88 39.84
CA ALA A 14 -31.97 0.40 38.73
C ALA A 14 -32.07 1.43 37.59
N ALA A 15 -32.07 2.73 37.90
CA ALA A 15 -31.96 3.79 36.89
C ALA A 15 -30.62 3.73 36.15
N TYR A 16 -29.53 3.48 36.89
CA TYR A 16 -28.20 3.29 36.33
C TYR A 16 -28.14 2.05 35.43
N LEU A 17 -28.69 0.91 35.87
CA LEU A 17 -28.79 -0.29 35.03
C LEU A 17 -29.63 -0.07 33.78
N ALA A 18 -30.74 0.68 33.85
CA ALA A 18 -31.54 0.99 32.67
C ALA A 18 -30.80 1.90 31.67
N TYR A 19 -30.03 2.87 32.18
CA TYR A 19 -29.16 3.69 31.34
C TYR A 19 -28.04 2.87 30.69
N LEU A 20 -27.39 1.97 31.44
CA LEU A 20 -26.41 1.04 30.89
C LEU A 20 -27.04 0.10 29.85
N GLY A 21 -28.22 -0.43 30.12
CA GLY A 21 -28.96 -1.27 29.18
C GLY A 21 -29.29 -0.52 27.88
N TYR A 22 -29.70 0.74 27.96
CA TYR A 22 -29.88 1.59 26.78
C TYR A 22 -28.57 1.78 26.00
N LEU A 23 -27.46 2.04 26.69
CA LEU A 23 -26.15 2.23 26.05
C LEU A 23 -25.68 0.96 25.34
N LEU A 24 -25.83 -0.21 25.98
CA LEU A 24 -25.51 -1.50 25.37
C LEU A 24 -26.40 -1.77 24.15
N LEU A 25 -27.70 -1.50 24.26
CA LEU A 25 -28.66 -1.69 23.17
C LEU A 25 -28.38 -0.74 21.99
N SER A 26 -27.99 0.51 22.25
CA SER A 26 -27.67 1.49 21.20
C SER A 26 -26.37 1.16 20.45
N CYS A 27 -25.47 0.39 21.07
CA CYS A 27 -24.28 -0.15 20.41
C CYS A 27 -24.58 -1.32 19.47
N VAL A 28 -25.73 -2.01 19.59
CA VAL A 28 -26.04 -3.19 18.77
C VAL A 28 -26.01 -2.90 17.26
N PRO A 29 -26.65 -1.83 16.73
CA PRO A 29 -26.56 -1.51 15.29
C PRO A 29 -25.14 -1.18 14.83
N VAL A 30 -24.31 -0.62 15.72
CA VAL A 30 -22.89 -0.33 15.42
C VAL A 30 -22.11 -1.63 15.32
N VAL A 31 -22.25 -2.52 16.29
CA VAL A 31 -21.57 -3.84 16.30
C VAL A 31 -22.02 -4.68 15.10
N ILE A 32 -23.31 -4.69 14.78
CA ILE A 32 -23.81 -5.39 13.58
C ILE A 32 -23.16 -4.81 12.32
N ASN A 33 -23.07 -3.48 12.19
CA ASN A 33 -22.45 -2.88 11.01
C ASN A 33 -20.94 -3.18 10.93
N LEU A 34 -20.21 -3.14 12.05
CA LEU A 34 -18.78 -3.45 12.09
C LEU A 34 -18.45 -4.93 11.82
N ILE A 35 -19.35 -5.86 12.19
CA ILE A 35 -19.14 -7.30 11.97
C ILE A 35 -19.59 -7.71 10.57
N PHE A 36 -20.77 -7.23 10.15
CA PHE A 36 -21.43 -7.72 8.96
C PHE A 36 -21.35 -6.77 7.77
N HIS A 37 -20.66 -5.64 7.84
CA HIS A 37 -20.49 -4.73 6.69
C HIS A 37 -19.07 -4.15 6.62
N PRO A 38 -18.65 -3.64 5.44
CA PRO A 38 -17.30 -3.13 5.21
C PRO A 38 -16.80 -1.99 6.10
N PRO A 39 -17.65 -1.05 6.58
CA PRO A 39 -17.15 0.07 7.36
C PRO A 39 -16.44 -0.39 8.63
N VAL A 40 -15.19 0.01 8.77
CA VAL A 40 -14.40 -0.16 10.00
C VAL A 40 -14.42 1.10 10.88
N PHE A 41 -15.19 2.13 10.50
CA PHE A 41 -15.47 3.30 11.33
C PHE A 41 -16.84 3.19 11.99
N ALA A 42 -17.07 3.96 13.05
CA ALA A 42 -18.39 4.03 13.67
C ALA A 42 -18.72 5.42 14.21
N TYR A 43 -19.96 5.84 14.00
CA TYR A 43 -20.54 7.01 14.67
C TYR A 43 -21.50 6.56 15.76
N HIS A 44 -21.41 7.15 16.94
CA HIS A 44 -22.32 6.87 18.04
C HIS A 44 -22.52 8.08 18.94
N SER A 45 -23.71 8.23 19.50
CA SER A 45 -24.05 9.38 20.34
C SER A 45 -23.22 9.47 21.63
N THR A 46 -22.72 8.35 22.15
CA THR A 46 -21.93 8.30 23.41
C THR A 46 -20.45 8.59 23.21
N PHE A 47 -19.76 7.88 22.31
CA PHE A 47 -18.31 8.03 22.11
C PHE A 47 -17.98 8.93 20.90
N GLY A 48 -18.98 9.36 20.14
CA GLY A 48 -18.82 10.29 19.03
C GLY A 48 -18.44 9.62 17.73
N TYR A 49 -17.15 9.47 17.48
CA TYR A 49 -16.62 8.94 16.23
C TYR A 49 -15.41 8.06 16.50
N PHE A 50 -15.48 6.82 16.03
CA PHE A 50 -14.37 5.89 15.93
C PHE A 50 -13.86 5.93 14.47
N PRO A 51 -12.65 6.43 14.21
CA PRO A 51 -12.19 6.76 12.86
C PRO A 51 -11.74 5.56 12.01
N GLY A 52 -11.71 4.36 12.58
CA GLY A 52 -11.18 3.17 11.92
C GLY A 52 -9.83 2.71 12.48
N PRO A 53 -9.02 2.00 11.67
CA PRO A 53 -7.77 1.40 12.11
C PRO A 53 -6.83 2.41 12.79
N ILE A 54 -6.14 1.95 13.83
CA ILE A 54 -5.31 2.77 14.73
C ILE A 54 -4.17 3.48 13.99
N TYR A 55 -3.77 2.97 12.82
CA TYR A 55 -2.71 3.53 11.98
C TYR A 55 -3.11 4.81 11.22
N ASP A 56 -4.40 5.15 11.19
CA ASP A 56 -4.91 6.33 10.53
C ASP A 56 -5.25 7.42 11.55
N PHE A 57 -4.24 8.21 11.90
CA PHE A 57 -4.29 9.18 13.00
C PHE A 57 -5.07 10.47 12.68
N VAL A 58 -5.54 10.65 11.44
CA VAL A 58 -6.13 11.91 10.97
C VAL A 58 -7.66 11.87 11.07
N ILE A 59 -8.21 12.58 12.05
CA ILE A 59 -9.65 12.78 12.21
C ILE A 59 -10.03 14.13 11.59
N ARG A 60 -10.49 14.13 10.34
CA ARG A 60 -11.02 15.34 9.69
C ARG A 60 -12.47 15.57 10.08
N ILE A 61 -12.88 16.82 10.27
CA ILE A 61 -14.30 17.18 10.45
C ILE A 61 -14.98 17.06 9.08
N THR A 62 -15.75 16.00 8.89
CA THR A 62 -16.50 15.75 7.65
C THR A 62 -17.95 16.20 7.77
N GLY A 63 -18.62 16.42 6.63
CA GLY A 63 -20.07 16.64 6.61
C GLY A 63 -20.85 15.51 7.28
N THR A 64 -20.41 14.26 7.09
CA THR A 64 -20.98 13.09 7.76
C THR A 64 -20.85 13.15 9.28
N LEU A 65 -19.72 13.62 9.81
CA LEU A 65 -19.58 13.83 11.26
C LEU A 65 -20.58 14.87 11.77
N LEU A 66 -20.78 15.98 11.06
CA LEU A 66 -21.77 17.00 11.44
C LEU A 66 -23.20 16.44 11.40
N ILE A 67 -23.52 15.63 10.39
CA ILE A 67 -24.79 14.91 10.27
C ILE A 67 -24.98 13.95 11.47
N ALA A 68 -23.98 13.14 11.80
CA ALA A 68 -24.02 12.22 12.95
C ALA A 68 -24.13 12.96 14.30
N ARG A 69 -23.50 14.13 14.45
CA ARG A 69 -23.67 14.98 15.63
C ARG A 69 -25.07 15.59 15.71
N THR A 70 -25.67 15.90 14.57
CA THR A 70 -27.07 16.35 14.50
C THR A 70 -28.01 15.24 14.98
N GLU A 71 -27.79 13.99 14.56
CA GLU A 71 -28.53 12.84 15.09
C GLU A 71 -28.39 12.71 16.62
N ALA A 72 -27.16 12.86 17.15
CA ALA A 72 -26.93 12.82 18.60
C ALA A 72 -27.67 13.95 19.35
N LEU A 73 -27.71 15.16 18.77
CA LEU A 73 -28.49 16.29 19.33
C LEU A 73 -29.99 16.00 19.29
N LEU A 74 -30.52 15.44 18.21
CA LEU A 74 -31.93 15.07 18.09
C LEU A 74 -32.33 14.01 19.13
N TRP A 75 -31.47 13.02 19.38
CA TRP A 75 -31.66 12.08 20.49
C TRP A 75 -31.69 12.80 21.84
N GLY A 76 -30.76 13.73 22.07
CA GLY A 76 -30.73 14.56 23.28
C GLY A 76 -32.03 15.35 23.48
N LEU A 77 -32.51 16.01 22.43
CA LEU A 77 -33.76 16.77 22.41
C LEU A 77 -34.99 15.88 22.61
N LEU A 78 -35.01 14.68 22.05
CA LEU A 78 -36.09 13.71 22.26
C LEU A 78 -36.19 13.31 23.74
N PHE A 79 -35.07 12.91 24.35
CA PHE A 79 -35.06 12.54 25.77
C PHE A 79 -35.38 13.73 26.68
N LEU A 80 -34.92 14.94 26.33
CA LEU A 80 -35.26 16.16 27.06
C LEU A 80 -36.75 16.47 26.93
N GLY A 81 -37.31 16.44 25.73
CA GLY A 81 -38.73 16.67 25.46
C GLY A 81 -39.63 15.63 26.14
N LEU A 82 -39.23 14.36 26.13
CA LEU A 82 -39.91 13.29 26.88
C LEU A 82 -39.87 13.58 28.37
N THR A 83 -38.72 14.01 28.90
CA THR A 83 -38.58 14.39 30.31
C THR A 83 -39.49 15.55 30.65
N VAL A 84 -39.45 16.65 29.91
CA VAL A 84 -40.24 17.87 30.17
C VAL A 84 -41.74 17.60 30.06
N SER A 85 -42.18 16.84 29.04
CA SER A 85 -43.61 16.56 28.81
C SER A 85 -44.24 15.61 29.82
N THR A 86 -43.43 14.80 30.51
CA THR A 86 -43.92 13.76 31.43
C THR A 86 -43.55 14.00 32.89
N CYS A 87 -42.58 14.88 33.15
CA CYS A 87 -42.15 15.22 34.50
C CYS A 87 -43.24 16.03 35.20
N GLU A 88 -43.65 15.57 36.37
CA GLU A 88 -44.52 16.31 37.27
C GLU A 88 -43.78 16.64 38.55
N VAL A 89 -43.81 17.93 38.91
CA VAL A 89 -43.41 18.43 40.23
C VAL A 89 -44.69 18.96 40.88
N SER A 90 -45.24 18.22 41.84
CA SER A 90 -46.45 18.64 42.56
C SER A 90 -46.36 18.30 44.04
N ARG A 91 -47.24 18.88 44.86
CA ARG A 91 -47.36 18.49 46.28
C ARG A 91 -47.62 16.98 46.43
N GLY A 92 -48.34 16.37 45.48
CA GLY A 92 -48.58 14.93 45.42
C GLY A 92 -47.38 14.06 45.04
N THR A 93 -46.30 14.64 44.49
CA THR A 93 -45.03 13.94 44.27
C THR A 93 -44.01 14.16 45.38
N GLY A 94 -44.36 14.96 46.40
CA GLY A 94 -43.47 15.39 47.48
C GLY A 94 -42.46 16.44 47.03
N LEU A 95 -42.83 17.28 46.05
CA LEU A 95 -41.93 18.23 45.36
C LEU A 95 -40.73 17.56 44.65
N MET A 96 -40.70 16.23 44.57
CA MET A 96 -39.69 15.51 43.78
C MET A 96 -40.17 15.32 42.33
N PRO A 97 -39.34 15.63 41.32
CA PRO A 97 -39.65 15.38 39.92
C PRO A 97 -39.81 13.88 39.66
N LYS A 98 -40.97 13.49 39.09
CA LYS A 98 -41.30 12.09 38.73
C LYS A 98 -41.95 12.03 37.36
N LEU A 99 -41.54 11.07 36.51
CA LEU A 99 -42.23 10.82 35.24
C LEU A 99 -43.61 10.20 35.47
N ARG A 100 -44.64 10.75 34.85
CA ARG A 100 -45.98 10.17 34.76
C ARG A 100 -46.35 9.88 33.31
N TRP A 101 -46.20 8.62 32.89
CA TRP A 101 -46.52 8.14 31.54
C TRP A 101 -47.97 8.39 31.09
N ARG A 102 -48.93 8.56 32.02
CA ARG A 102 -50.30 8.95 31.66
C ARG A 102 -50.38 10.34 30.99
N LYS A 103 -49.44 11.24 31.29
CA LYS A 103 -49.32 12.54 30.61
C LYS A 103 -48.83 12.43 29.17
N LEU A 104 -48.31 11.26 28.79
CA LEU A 104 -47.98 10.87 27.42
C LEU A 104 -49.21 10.44 26.62
N VAL A 105 -50.45 10.57 27.14
CA VAL A 105 -51.72 10.28 26.41
C VAL A 105 -52.63 11.53 26.21
N GLY A 106 -52.23 12.72 26.69
CA GLY A 106 -52.85 14.02 26.36
C GLY A 106 -52.78 14.47 24.87
N PRO A 107 -53.24 15.70 24.53
CA PRO A 107 -53.57 16.13 23.16
C PRO A 107 -52.40 16.04 22.16
N ILE A 108 -52.70 15.53 20.96
CA ILE A 108 -51.72 15.34 19.87
C ILE A 108 -50.99 16.64 19.50
N THR A 109 -51.68 17.78 19.51
CA THR A 109 -51.13 19.09 19.13
C THR A 109 -49.96 19.54 20.01
N GLN A 110 -49.94 19.16 21.29
CA GLN A 110 -48.85 19.48 22.21
C GLN A 110 -47.62 18.56 22.05
N ARG A 111 -47.74 17.50 21.23
CA ARG A 111 -46.68 16.50 21.01
C ARG A 111 -46.18 16.42 19.59
N VAL A 112 -46.68 17.25 18.69
CA VAL A 112 -46.15 17.43 17.34
C VAL A 112 -44.60 17.52 17.32
N PRO A 113 -43.92 18.31 18.17
CA PRO A 113 -42.45 18.36 18.16
C PRO A 113 -41.79 17.01 18.53
N LEU A 114 -42.37 16.23 19.45
CA LEU A 114 -41.87 14.90 19.81
C LEU A 114 -42.03 13.91 18.64
N TYR A 115 -43.18 13.95 17.96
CA TYR A 115 -43.40 13.11 16.78
C TYR A 115 -42.47 13.50 15.62
N LEU A 116 -42.24 14.80 15.40
CA LEU A 116 -41.27 15.27 14.41
C LEU A 116 -39.84 14.82 14.73
N LEU A 117 -39.43 14.85 16.01
CA LEU A 117 -38.13 14.31 16.43
C LEU A 117 -38.03 12.81 16.18
N ILE A 118 -39.08 12.03 16.48
CA ILE A 118 -39.12 10.59 16.22
C ILE A 118 -39.04 10.32 14.71
N VAL A 119 -39.85 11.01 13.90
CA VAL A 119 -39.83 10.88 12.43
C VAL A 119 -38.45 11.24 11.87
N GLY A 120 -37.85 12.33 12.36
CA GLY A 120 -36.49 12.73 11.99
C GLY A 120 -35.48 11.64 12.31
N LEU A 121 -35.48 11.13 13.55
CA LEU A 121 -34.59 10.05 13.98
C LEU A 121 -34.79 8.74 13.20
N LEU A 122 -36.04 8.37 12.89
CA LEU A 122 -36.35 7.23 12.02
C LEU A 122 -35.80 7.46 10.60
N GLY A 123 -35.91 8.69 10.08
CA GLY A 123 -35.27 9.09 8.84
C GLY A 123 -33.76 8.91 8.86
N PHE A 124 -33.08 9.32 9.93
CA PHE A 124 -31.65 9.06 10.12
C PHE A 124 -31.32 7.56 10.14
N GLN A 125 -32.13 6.73 10.82
CA GLN A 125 -31.91 5.28 10.83
C GLN A 125 -32.08 4.67 9.43
N PHE A 126 -33.11 5.10 8.69
CA PHE A 126 -33.43 4.56 7.37
C PHE A 126 -32.41 4.98 6.29
N TYR A 127 -31.96 6.24 6.32
CA TYR A 127 -30.98 6.78 5.37
C TYR A 127 -29.53 6.73 5.89
N ALA A 128 -29.26 5.99 6.97
CA ALA A 128 -27.95 5.95 7.61
C ALA A 128 -26.79 5.61 6.64
N GLY A 129 -27.04 4.69 5.69
CA GLY A 129 -26.06 4.32 4.67
C GLY A 129 -25.81 5.41 3.62
N ALA A 130 -26.88 6.01 3.11
CA ALA A 130 -26.81 7.14 2.17
C ALA A 130 -26.09 8.36 2.78
N LEU A 131 -26.37 8.65 4.05
CA LEU A 131 -25.73 9.70 4.83
C LEU A 131 -24.27 9.40 5.20
N GLY A 132 -23.81 8.16 4.99
CA GLY A 132 -22.45 7.71 5.31
C GLY A 132 -22.21 7.41 6.79
N ILE A 133 -23.27 7.35 7.61
CA ILE A 133 -23.18 7.07 9.05
C ILE A 133 -22.94 5.57 9.29
N ARG A 134 -23.67 4.72 8.56
CA ARG A 134 -23.54 3.24 8.59
C ARG A 134 -23.75 2.69 7.18
N PRO A 135 -22.76 2.84 6.28
CA PRO A 135 -22.85 2.27 4.93
C PRO A 135 -23.01 0.75 4.96
N THR A 136 -23.79 0.23 4.01
CA THR A 136 -23.85 -1.20 3.70
C THR A 136 -22.93 -1.55 2.52
N ARG A 137 -22.82 -2.83 2.16
CA ARG A 137 -22.07 -3.26 0.96
C ARG A 137 -22.67 -2.68 -0.30
N GLU A 138 -24.00 -2.68 -0.35
CA GLU A 138 -24.79 -2.16 -1.46
C GLU A 138 -24.62 -0.65 -1.61
N ASP A 139 -24.49 0.07 -0.49
CA ASP A 139 -24.19 1.51 -0.52
C ASP A 139 -22.78 1.79 -1.05
N VAL A 140 -21.80 0.97 -0.66
CA VAL A 140 -20.42 1.05 -1.18
C VAL A 140 -20.40 0.76 -2.67
N ALA A 141 -20.98 -0.36 -3.12
CA ALA A 141 -21.09 -0.73 -4.53
C ALA A 141 -21.75 0.37 -5.36
N ARG A 142 -22.88 0.93 -4.87
CA ARG A 142 -23.59 2.02 -5.55
C ARG A 142 -22.75 3.29 -5.67
N LYS A 143 -21.94 3.61 -4.66
CA LYS A 143 -21.06 4.79 -4.67
C LYS A 143 -19.84 4.61 -5.58
N LEU A 144 -19.35 3.39 -5.75
CA LEU A 144 -18.30 3.05 -6.71
C LEU A 144 -18.84 3.15 -8.16
N GLY A 145 -20.03 2.60 -8.39
CA GLY A 145 -20.82 2.85 -9.60
C GLY A 145 -20.37 2.10 -10.86
N GLY A 146 -19.27 1.35 -10.81
CA GLY A 146 -18.83 0.37 -11.81
C GLY A 146 -19.04 -1.07 -11.33
N PHE A 147 -19.30 -1.97 -12.26
CA PHE A 147 -19.50 -3.40 -12.00
C PHE A 147 -18.99 -4.25 -13.15
N ARG A 148 -18.17 -5.26 -12.84
CA ARG A 148 -17.64 -6.24 -13.78
C ARG A 148 -17.76 -7.63 -13.17
N GLU A 149 -18.35 -8.55 -13.90
CA GLU A 149 -18.47 -9.94 -13.50
C GLU A 149 -17.53 -10.82 -14.32
N THR A 150 -16.86 -11.77 -13.66
CA THR A 150 -15.99 -12.78 -14.28
C THR A 150 -16.43 -14.19 -13.85
N THR A 151 -15.65 -15.22 -14.16
CA THR A 151 -15.95 -16.60 -13.75
C THR A 151 -16.01 -16.71 -12.22
N HIS A 152 -15.02 -16.16 -11.53
CA HIS A 152 -14.89 -16.29 -10.07
C HIS A 152 -15.19 -15.01 -9.29
N PHE A 153 -15.42 -13.86 -9.94
CA PHE A 153 -15.57 -12.58 -9.25
C PHE A 153 -16.82 -11.78 -9.61
N GLU A 154 -17.30 -11.05 -8.59
CA GLU A 154 -18.14 -9.85 -8.72
C GLU A 154 -17.27 -8.64 -8.34
N ILE A 155 -16.81 -7.86 -9.33
CA ILE A 155 -15.90 -6.73 -9.12
C ILE A 155 -16.70 -5.43 -9.14
N PHE A 156 -16.76 -4.76 -7.99
CA PHE A 156 -17.32 -3.42 -7.85
C PHE A 156 -16.18 -2.41 -7.85
N TYR A 157 -16.14 -1.50 -8.82
CA TYR A 157 -15.02 -0.59 -9.00
C TYR A 157 -15.47 0.86 -9.17
N ALA A 158 -14.60 1.78 -8.80
CA ALA A 158 -14.80 3.20 -9.01
C ALA A 158 -14.78 3.51 -10.52
N ARG A 159 -15.77 4.24 -11.04
CA ARG A 159 -15.93 4.52 -12.49
C ARG A 159 -14.69 5.13 -13.16
N GLU A 160 -13.82 5.78 -12.39
CA GLU A 160 -12.54 6.29 -12.85
C GLU A 160 -11.60 5.19 -13.39
N LEU A 161 -11.83 3.93 -13.03
CA LEU A 161 -11.02 2.76 -13.42
C LEU A 161 -11.61 1.98 -14.60
N GLU A 162 -12.64 2.50 -15.28
CA GLU A 162 -13.32 1.80 -16.40
C GLU A 162 -12.35 1.34 -17.50
N THR A 163 -11.31 2.12 -17.79
CA THR A 163 -10.31 1.78 -18.82
C THR A 163 -9.30 0.72 -18.36
N GLU A 164 -9.20 0.48 -17.05
CA GLU A 164 -8.22 -0.43 -16.45
C GLU A 164 -8.84 -1.75 -15.97
N ILE A 165 -10.18 -1.82 -15.92
CA ILE A 165 -10.91 -2.91 -15.26
C ILE A 165 -10.63 -4.27 -15.88
N GLU A 166 -10.45 -4.38 -17.20
CA GLU A 166 -10.16 -5.67 -17.83
C GLU A 166 -8.80 -6.22 -17.41
N ARG A 167 -7.77 -5.36 -17.27
CA ARG A 167 -6.45 -5.76 -16.74
C ARG A 167 -6.58 -6.23 -15.30
N MET A 168 -7.37 -5.53 -14.50
CA MET A 168 -7.62 -5.89 -13.10
C MET A 168 -8.40 -7.20 -12.97
N ALA A 169 -9.40 -7.42 -13.81
CA ALA A 169 -10.18 -8.66 -13.87
C ALA A 169 -9.30 -9.86 -14.26
N GLU A 170 -8.41 -9.68 -15.24
CA GLU A 170 -7.41 -10.68 -15.61
C GLU A 170 -6.47 -11.00 -14.44
N ASP A 171 -6.03 -9.98 -13.69
CA ASP A 171 -5.20 -10.18 -12.50
C ASP A 171 -5.91 -10.95 -11.39
N CYS A 172 -7.19 -10.61 -11.11
CA CYS A 172 -8.04 -11.35 -10.18
C CYS A 172 -8.11 -12.84 -10.52
N GLU A 173 -8.41 -13.16 -11.78
CA GLU A 173 -8.59 -14.54 -12.25
C GLU A 173 -7.28 -15.34 -12.24
N PHE A 174 -6.16 -14.74 -12.66
CA PHE A 174 -4.86 -15.38 -12.57
C PHE A 174 -4.46 -15.69 -11.12
N GLN A 175 -4.61 -14.71 -10.22
CA GLN A 175 -4.23 -14.89 -8.82
C GLN A 175 -5.18 -15.86 -8.11
N TYR A 176 -6.45 -15.92 -8.49
CA TYR A 176 -7.39 -16.96 -8.06
C TYR A 176 -6.91 -18.35 -8.47
N ALA A 177 -6.50 -18.54 -9.73
CA ALA A 177 -6.00 -19.82 -10.20
C ALA A 177 -4.75 -20.27 -9.43
N GLN A 178 -3.83 -19.34 -9.12
CA GLN A 178 -2.66 -19.64 -8.29
C GLN A 178 -3.05 -20.07 -6.86
N LEU A 179 -3.99 -19.37 -6.23
CA LEU A 179 -4.42 -19.68 -4.87
C LEU A 179 -5.24 -20.96 -4.79
N SER A 180 -6.10 -21.22 -5.78
CA SER A 180 -6.84 -22.46 -5.89
C SER A 180 -5.89 -23.66 -5.98
N ALA A 181 -4.85 -23.59 -6.82
CA ALA A 181 -3.85 -24.65 -6.93
C ALA A 181 -3.09 -24.92 -5.61
N TYR A 182 -2.86 -23.88 -4.80
CA TYR A 182 -2.11 -23.99 -3.54
C TYR A 182 -2.98 -24.37 -2.33
N LEU A 183 -4.16 -23.77 -2.18
CA LEU A 183 -5.03 -23.92 -1.01
C LEU A 183 -6.10 -25.00 -1.17
N MET A 184 -6.40 -25.38 -2.42
CA MET A 184 -7.44 -26.35 -2.78
C MET A 184 -6.89 -27.38 -3.81
N PRO A 185 -5.77 -28.08 -3.52
CA PRO A 185 -5.11 -28.97 -4.48
C PRO A 185 -5.97 -30.16 -4.93
N GLU A 186 -7.02 -30.50 -4.17
CA GLU A 186 -7.99 -31.55 -4.54
C GLU A 186 -9.02 -31.09 -5.60
N GLY A 187 -8.93 -29.84 -6.07
CA GLY A 187 -9.81 -29.31 -7.13
C GLY A 187 -11.16 -28.82 -6.64
N GLU A 188 -11.28 -28.53 -5.34
CA GLU A 188 -12.46 -27.85 -4.79
C GLU A 188 -12.60 -26.44 -5.42
N VAL A 189 -13.83 -25.96 -5.57
CA VAL A 189 -14.13 -24.58 -6.00
C VAL A 189 -14.85 -23.85 -4.87
N LEU A 190 -14.61 -22.55 -4.72
CA LEU A 190 -15.36 -21.74 -3.76
C LEU A 190 -16.86 -21.79 -4.08
N SER A 191 -17.68 -21.90 -3.04
CA SER A 191 -19.14 -22.06 -3.18
C SER A 191 -19.85 -20.83 -3.77
N GLN A 192 -19.17 -19.69 -3.86
CA GLN A 192 -19.69 -18.46 -4.42
C GLN A 192 -18.57 -17.60 -5.01
N LYS A 193 -18.94 -16.67 -5.89
CA LYS A 193 -18.02 -15.68 -6.46
C LYS A 193 -17.45 -14.77 -5.38
N VAL A 194 -16.19 -14.40 -5.54
CA VAL A 194 -15.48 -13.47 -4.66
C VAL A 194 -15.91 -12.04 -4.99
N ARG A 195 -16.26 -11.26 -3.98
CA ARG A 195 -16.60 -9.85 -4.15
C ARG A 195 -15.37 -8.97 -3.99
N ALA A 196 -14.91 -8.36 -5.07
CA ALA A 196 -13.77 -7.44 -5.03
C ALA A 196 -14.28 -5.99 -5.09
N TYR A 197 -13.93 -5.17 -4.11
CA TYR A 197 -14.24 -3.74 -4.09
C TYR A 197 -12.98 -2.91 -4.36
N ILE A 198 -12.94 -2.23 -5.50
CA ILE A 198 -11.76 -1.52 -6.01
C ILE A 198 -12.00 -0.01 -6.03
N TYR A 199 -11.33 0.70 -5.12
CA TYR A 199 -11.42 2.15 -4.99
C TYR A 199 -10.40 2.86 -5.90
N ALA A 200 -10.73 4.02 -6.45
CA ALA A 200 -9.80 4.82 -7.26
C ALA A 200 -8.59 5.33 -6.45
N SER A 201 -8.74 5.53 -5.14
CA SER A 201 -7.67 6.04 -4.29
C SER A 201 -7.81 5.62 -2.81
N PRO A 202 -6.71 5.70 -2.02
CA PRO A 202 -6.76 5.53 -0.57
C PRO A 202 -7.77 6.47 0.10
N GLU A 203 -7.91 7.70 -0.38
CA GLU A 203 -8.83 8.72 0.15
C GLU A 203 -10.30 8.34 -0.10
N GLN A 204 -10.60 7.79 -1.27
CA GLN A 204 -11.94 7.29 -1.59
C GLN A 204 -12.27 6.10 -0.66
N LYS A 205 -11.34 5.15 -0.49
CA LYS A 205 -11.50 4.01 0.43
C LYS A 205 -11.72 4.49 1.87
N LYS A 206 -10.91 5.44 2.37
CA LYS A 206 -11.07 6.04 3.70
C LYS A 206 -12.45 6.64 3.90
N ARG A 207 -12.94 7.40 2.91
CA ARG A 207 -14.25 8.06 2.98
C ARG A 207 -15.41 7.07 3.02
N LEU A 208 -15.30 5.94 2.34
CA LEU A 208 -16.38 4.98 2.18
C LEU A 208 -16.41 3.91 3.27
N ILE A 209 -15.25 3.44 3.72
CA ILE A 209 -15.16 2.33 4.69
C ILE A 209 -14.25 2.61 5.89
N GLY A 210 -13.53 3.73 5.94
CA GLY A 210 -12.73 4.09 7.12
C GLY A 210 -11.30 3.57 7.13
N ALA A 211 -10.89 2.78 6.13
CA ALA A 211 -9.54 2.27 5.98
C ALA A 211 -8.84 2.96 4.81
N ARG A 212 -7.79 3.75 5.07
CA ARG A 212 -7.06 4.47 4.01
C ARG A 212 -6.04 3.59 3.30
N HIS A 213 -4.98 3.24 4.01
CA HIS A 213 -3.88 2.43 3.48
C HIS A 213 -3.97 0.95 3.88
N THR A 214 -4.84 0.62 4.85
CA THR A 214 -5.07 -0.76 5.28
C THR A 214 -6.06 -1.41 4.32
N SER A 215 -5.66 -2.51 3.66
CA SER A 215 -6.60 -3.39 2.97
C SER A 215 -7.49 -4.09 3.98
N VAL A 216 -8.73 -4.39 3.59
CA VAL A 216 -9.73 -4.91 4.51
C VAL A 216 -10.36 -6.14 3.87
N GLU A 217 -10.18 -7.28 4.55
CA GLU A 217 -10.95 -8.49 4.27
C GLU A 217 -12.43 -8.27 4.62
N ASP A 218 -13.32 -8.93 3.88
CA ASP A 218 -14.76 -8.98 4.18
C ASP A 218 -15.21 -10.44 4.32
N PRO A 219 -14.94 -11.08 5.48
CA PRO A 219 -15.14 -12.52 5.67
C PRO A 219 -16.62 -12.93 5.55
N PHE A 220 -17.54 -12.06 5.97
CA PHE A 220 -18.99 -12.31 5.89
C PHE A 220 -19.58 -11.95 4.52
N GLY A 221 -18.93 -11.05 3.78
CA GLY A 221 -19.30 -10.70 2.41
C GLY A 221 -18.65 -11.57 1.34
N TYR A 222 -17.75 -12.49 1.73
CA TYR A 222 -16.94 -13.31 0.83
C TYR A 222 -16.15 -12.47 -0.18
N GLY A 223 -15.44 -11.48 0.33
CA GLY A 223 -14.78 -10.49 -0.50
C GLY A 223 -13.65 -9.73 0.19
N PHE A 224 -13.17 -8.68 -0.46
CA PHE A 224 -12.14 -7.79 0.07
C PHE A 224 -12.21 -6.38 -0.53
N HIS A 225 -11.52 -5.43 0.12
CA HIS A 225 -11.52 -4.00 -0.21
C HIS A 225 -10.11 -3.45 -0.43
N ILE A 226 -9.78 -3.11 -1.68
CA ILE A 226 -8.48 -2.60 -2.13
C ILE A 226 -8.62 -1.32 -2.95
N HIS A 227 -7.58 -0.50 -3.02
CA HIS A 227 -7.57 0.68 -3.91
C HIS A 227 -6.63 0.42 -5.08
N ALA A 228 -6.85 1.05 -6.23
CA ALA A 228 -6.03 0.91 -7.42
C ALA A 228 -4.56 1.22 -7.10
N GLN A 229 -3.68 0.26 -7.41
CA GLN A 229 -2.25 0.37 -7.18
C GLN A 229 -1.49 -0.56 -8.12
N GLY A 230 -0.93 -0.01 -9.21
CA GLY A 230 -0.04 -0.73 -10.11
C GLY A 230 -0.61 -2.02 -10.72
N PHE A 231 0.22 -2.68 -11.54
CA PHE A 231 -0.07 -3.99 -12.09
C PHE A 231 1.22 -4.84 -12.10
N PRO A 232 1.17 -6.13 -11.71
CA PRO A 232 0.10 -6.77 -10.96
C PRO A 232 -0.19 -6.06 -9.64
N HIS A 233 -1.41 -6.21 -9.13
CA HIS A 233 -1.83 -5.53 -7.92
C HIS A 233 -1.11 -6.12 -6.70
N PRO A 234 -0.39 -5.30 -5.89
CA PRO A 234 0.61 -5.78 -4.94
C PRO A 234 0.05 -6.47 -3.69
N VAL A 235 -1.25 -6.30 -3.40
CA VAL A 235 -1.89 -6.91 -2.21
C VAL A 235 -3.10 -7.76 -2.58
N LEU A 236 -3.42 -7.91 -3.87
CA LEU A 236 -4.64 -8.61 -4.29
C LEU A 236 -4.60 -10.08 -3.84
N LYS A 237 -3.46 -10.75 -4.04
CA LYS A 237 -3.28 -12.16 -3.73
C LYS A 237 -3.39 -12.41 -2.23
N HIS A 238 -2.79 -11.54 -1.43
CA HIS A 238 -2.87 -11.59 0.03
C HIS A 238 -4.31 -11.50 0.52
N GLU A 239 -5.07 -10.49 0.06
CA GLU A 239 -6.48 -10.32 0.47
C GLU A 239 -7.38 -11.43 -0.07
N LEU A 240 -7.11 -11.92 -1.28
CA LEU A 240 -7.83 -13.04 -1.86
C LEU A 240 -7.58 -14.33 -1.06
N ALA A 241 -6.35 -14.56 -0.58
CA ALA A 241 -6.05 -15.72 0.26
C ALA A 241 -6.91 -15.76 1.52
N HIS A 242 -7.20 -14.61 2.13
CA HIS A 242 -8.15 -14.53 3.26
C HIS A 242 -9.54 -15.05 2.90
N VAL A 243 -10.05 -14.70 1.70
CA VAL A 243 -11.35 -15.20 1.21
C VAL A 243 -11.37 -16.72 1.07
N PHE A 244 -10.27 -17.33 0.63
CA PHE A 244 -10.13 -18.80 0.55
C PHE A 244 -10.16 -19.48 1.93
N THR A 245 -9.78 -18.77 2.99
CA THR A 245 -9.77 -19.32 4.37
C THR A 245 -11.08 -19.19 5.11
N VAL A 246 -12.00 -18.35 4.62
CA VAL A 246 -13.34 -18.12 5.21
C VAL A 246 -14.11 -19.42 5.53
N PRO A 247 -14.09 -20.48 4.68
CA PRO A 247 -14.78 -21.74 4.99
C PRO A 247 -14.15 -22.54 6.13
N TRP A 248 -12.87 -22.31 6.47
CA TRP A 248 -12.13 -23.15 7.42
C TRP A 248 -12.53 -22.90 8.88
N SER A 249 -13.12 -21.74 9.18
CA SER A 249 -13.52 -21.35 10.53
C SER A 249 -15.00 -20.97 10.60
N PRO A 250 -15.75 -21.43 11.61
CA PRO A 250 -17.10 -20.92 11.88
C PRO A 250 -17.14 -19.42 12.15
N LEU A 251 -16.05 -18.84 12.68
CA LEU A 251 -15.88 -17.40 12.90
C LEU A 251 -15.41 -16.67 11.64
N LYS A 252 -15.20 -17.38 10.53
CA LYS A 252 -14.65 -16.90 9.25
C LYS A 252 -13.21 -16.38 9.29
N VAL A 253 -12.62 -16.28 10.49
CA VAL A 253 -11.24 -15.87 10.75
C VAL A 253 -10.57 -16.80 11.76
N SER A 254 -9.25 -16.73 11.90
CA SER A 254 -8.50 -17.45 12.93
C SER A 254 -8.49 -16.69 14.28
N LEU A 255 -8.56 -17.42 15.39
CA LEU A 255 -8.27 -16.87 16.73
C LEU A 255 -6.77 -16.58 16.96
N LYS A 256 -5.89 -17.04 16.06
CA LYS A 256 -4.46 -16.79 16.06
C LYS A 256 -4.09 -15.89 14.89
N ILE A 257 -3.85 -14.61 15.17
CA ILE A 257 -3.55 -13.61 14.14
C ILE A 257 -2.34 -14.01 13.31
N GLY A 258 -1.30 -14.61 13.92
CA GLY A 258 -0.15 -15.12 13.18
C GLY A 258 -0.49 -16.27 12.21
N LEU A 259 -1.51 -17.09 12.50
CA LEU A 259 -1.99 -18.08 11.53
C LEU A 259 -2.85 -17.43 10.44
N HIS A 260 -3.65 -16.42 10.81
CA HIS A 260 -4.50 -15.65 9.88
C HIS A 260 -3.67 -14.93 8.81
N GLU A 261 -2.74 -14.08 9.23
CA GLU A 261 -1.87 -13.36 8.30
C GLU A 261 -0.80 -14.28 7.68
N GLY A 262 -0.32 -15.26 8.45
CA GLY A 262 0.73 -16.16 8.00
C GLY A 262 0.32 -16.99 6.78
N ILE A 263 -0.94 -17.46 6.69
CA ILE A 263 -1.38 -18.21 5.50
C ILE A 263 -1.50 -17.33 4.26
N ALA A 264 -1.93 -16.07 4.41
CA ALA A 264 -1.98 -15.13 3.30
C ALA A 264 -0.57 -14.84 2.75
N VAL A 265 0.40 -14.58 3.63
CA VAL A 265 1.82 -14.42 3.23
C VAL A 265 2.38 -15.71 2.63
N ALA A 266 2.08 -16.87 3.21
CA ALA A 266 2.54 -18.16 2.70
C ALA A 266 1.96 -18.48 1.31
N ALA A 267 0.74 -18.08 1.02
CA ALA A 267 0.07 -18.32 -0.25
C ALA A 267 0.45 -17.28 -1.33
N ASP A 268 0.64 -16.02 -0.95
CA ASP A 268 1.13 -14.96 -1.83
C ASP A 268 2.60 -15.22 -2.23
N TRP A 269 3.47 -15.36 -1.21
CA TRP A 269 4.89 -15.72 -1.30
C TRP A 269 5.77 -14.74 -2.12
N GLU A 270 5.45 -13.44 -2.13
CA GLU A 270 6.16 -12.39 -2.91
C GLU A 270 6.94 -11.37 -2.04
N GLU A 271 8.06 -11.79 -1.45
CA GLU A 271 8.81 -10.91 -0.52
C GLU A 271 9.96 -10.12 -1.15
N GLY A 272 9.84 -9.89 -2.47
CA GLY A 272 10.81 -9.13 -3.27
C GLY A 272 12.06 -9.93 -3.61
N ARG A 273 13.23 -9.42 -3.21
CA ARG A 273 14.55 -10.01 -3.55
C ARG A 273 14.79 -11.37 -2.87
N LEU A 274 14.21 -11.57 -1.68
CA LEU A 274 14.38 -12.76 -0.86
C LEU A 274 13.04 -13.48 -0.68
N THR A 275 13.09 -14.77 -0.38
CA THR A 275 11.92 -15.53 0.06
C THR A 275 11.58 -15.26 1.53
N GLY A 276 10.34 -15.55 1.95
CA GLY A 276 9.95 -15.47 3.37
C GLY A 276 10.87 -16.28 4.30
N HIS A 277 11.34 -17.44 3.83
CA HIS A 277 12.32 -18.26 4.56
C HIS A 277 13.68 -17.58 4.71
N GLN A 278 14.21 -16.97 3.64
CA GLN A 278 15.47 -16.22 3.70
C GLN A 278 15.37 -15.00 4.62
N TRP A 279 14.26 -14.27 4.56
CA TRP A 279 13.96 -13.19 5.51
C TRP A 279 13.96 -13.68 6.96
N ALA A 280 13.30 -14.81 7.24
CA ALA A 280 13.26 -15.40 8.57
C ALA A 280 14.66 -15.84 9.05
N LYS A 281 15.45 -16.48 8.19
CA LYS A 281 16.84 -16.88 8.50
C LYS A 281 17.71 -15.65 8.82
N ALA A 282 17.64 -14.62 7.98
CA ALA A 282 18.40 -13.39 8.19
C ALA A 282 18.04 -12.71 9.53
N MET A 283 16.74 -12.58 9.83
CA MET A 283 16.28 -12.03 11.11
C MET A 283 16.82 -12.81 12.33
N ARG A 284 16.97 -14.12 12.20
CA ARG A 284 17.52 -14.97 13.28
C ARG A 284 19.04 -14.78 13.43
N GLN A 285 19.79 -14.74 12.33
CA GLN A 285 21.24 -14.48 12.37
C GLN A 285 21.56 -13.09 12.93
N MET A 286 20.68 -12.12 12.69
CA MET A 286 20.77 -10.77 13.26
C MET A 286 20.24 -10.65 14.69
N GLU A 287 19.71 -11.73 15.28
CA GLU A 287 19.12 -11.74 16.64
C GLU A 287 17.95 -10.76 16.84
N ILE A 288 17.20 -10.43 15.77
CA ILE A 288 16.04 -9.51 15.82
C ILE A 288 14.69 -10.19 15.64
N ALA A 289 14.68 -11.52 15.45
CA ALA A 289 13.47 -12.32 15.28
C ALA A 289 12.71 -12.48 16.62
N PRO A 290 11.47 -11.98 16.77
CA PRO A 290 10.64 -12.35 17.92
C PRO A 290 10.30 -13.85 17.92
N PRO A 291 10.10 -14.46 19.10
CA PRO A 291 9.67 -15.86 19.21
C PRO A 291 8.26 -16.05 18.62
N LEU A 292 7.97 -17.23 18.06
CA LEU A 292 6.66 -17.50 17.45
C LEU A 292 5.51 -17.39 18.46
N SER A 293 5.74 -17.79 19.71
CA SER A 293 4.77 -17.60 20.81
C SER A 293 4.33 -16.15 21.00
N GLY A 294 5.21 -15.18 20.68
CA GLY A 294 4.93 -13.75 20.74
C GLY A 294 4.10 -13.23 19.57
N ILE A 295 4.26 -13.80 18.37
CA ILE A 295 3.58 -13.32 17.16
C ILE A 295 2.34 -14.13 16.76
N MET A 296 2.12 -15.34 17.30
CA MET A 296 0.93 -16.14 16.95
C MET A 296 -0.39 -15.56 17.53
N GLY A 297 -0.32 -14.76 18.60
CA GLY A 297 -1.48 -14.18 19.29
C GLY A 297 -1.57 -12.66 19.14
N PHE A 298 -2.14 -11.98 20.15
CA PHE A 298 -2.29 -10.52 20.15
C PHE A 298 -0.96 -9.75 20.11
N GLY A 299 0.16 -10.38 20.51
CA GLY A 299 1.50 -9.81 20.41
C GLY A 299 1.97 -9.60 18.96
N PHE A 300 1.26 -10.14 17.96
CA PHE A 300 1.51 -9.89 16.53
C PHE A 300 1.66 -8.39 16.21
N TRP A 301 0.78 -7.57 16.80
CA TRP A 301 0.78 -6.11 16.63
C TRP A 301 1.81 -5.40 17.52
N GLY A 302 2.35 -6.06 18.54
CA GLY A 302 3.35 -5.46 19.45
C GLY A 302 4.74 -5.29 18.83
N HIS A 303 5.02 -5.99 17.73
CA HIS A 303 6.31 -5.95 17.03
C HIS A 303 6.23 -5.11 15.74
N ALA A 304 7.37 -4.79 15.14
CA ALA A 304 7.41 -4.14 13.83
C ALA A 304 6.69 -5.02 12.79
N GLY A 305 5.65 -4.46 12.13
CA GLY A 305 4.73 -5.22 11.29
C GLY A 305 5.41 -6.13 10.27
N SER A 306 6.41 -5.63 9.55
CA SER A 306 7.15 -6.45 8.56
C SER A 306 7.76 -7.73 9.15
N ARG A 307 8.24 -7.72 10.40
CA ARG A 307 8.85 -8.89 11.04
C ARG A 307 7.80 -9.95 11.37
N SER A 308 6.68 -9.55 11.96
CA SER A 308 5.60 -10.48 12.33
C SER A 308 5.04 -11.20 11.10
N TYR A 309 4.79 -10.47 10.01
CA TYR A 309 4.26 -11.04 8.77
C TYR A 309 5.25 -12.01 8.11
N LEU A 310 6.53 -11.63 7.97
CA LEU A 310 7.55 -12.49 7.35
C LEU A 310 7.82 -13.78 8.13
N LEU A 311 7.90 -13.70 9.47
CA LEU A 311 8.12 -14.88 10.31
C LEU A 311 6.87 -15.79 10.32
N ALA A 312 5.68 -15.21 10.45
CA ALA A 312 4.43 -15.96 10.39
C ALA A 312 4.26 -16.65 9.02
N GLY A 313 4.50 -15.93 7.92
CA GLY A 313 4.44 -16.47 6.57
C GLY A 313 5.43 -17.59 6.33
N SER A 314 6.69 -17.41 6.75
CA SER A 314 7.72 -18.45 6.68
C SER A 314 7.34 -19.70 7.47
N PHE A 315 6.87 -19.54 8.71
CA PHE A 315 6.47 -20.67 9.54
C PHE A 315 5.24 -21.40 8.98
N VAL A 316 4.21 -20.66 8.56
CA VAL A 316 3.01 -21.25 7.95
C VAL A 316 3.34 -21.95 6.65
N ARG A 317 4.21 -21.37 5.81
CA ARG A 317 4.68 -22.02 4.58
C ARG A 317 5.38 -23.34 4.89
N PHE A 318 6.27 -23.36 5.87
CA PHE A 318 6.92 -24.58 6.35
C PHE A 318 5.89 -25.63 6.80
N LEU A 319 4.85 -25.22 7.56
CA LEU A 319 3.81 -26.14 7.99
C LEU A 319 3.04 -26.73 6.81
N VAL A 320 2.63 -25.91 5.84
CA VAL A 320 1.88 -26.38 4.66
C VAL A 320 2.75 -27.29 3.80
N ASP A 321 3.98 -26.88 3.49
CA ASP A 321 4.88 -27.63 2.60
C ASP A 321 5.36 -28.96 3.23
N THR A 322 5.51 -29.01 4.56
CA THR A 322 6.01 -30.21 5.28
C THR A 322 4.89 -31.15 5.71
N TYR A 323 3.75 -30.61 6.14
CA TYR A 323 2.69 -31.38 6.79
C TYR A 323 1.39 -31.46 5.97
N GLY A 324 1.28 -30.67 4.89
CA GLY A 324 0.11 -30.61 4.03
C GLY A 324 -0.95 -29.61 4.48
N ILE A 325 -1.69 -29.08 3.50
CA ILE A 325 -2.71 -28.04 3.71
C ILE A 325 -3.86 -28.50 4.62
N GLU A 326 -4.23 -29.78 4.62
CA GLU A 326 -5.35 -30.29 5.43
C GLU A 326 -5.11 -30.20 6.93
N LYS A 327 -3.88 -30.48 7.38
CA LYS A 327 -3.51 -30.25 8.79
C LYS A 327 -3.55 -28.77 9.14
N PHE A 328 -3.18 -27.91 8.19
CA PHE A 328 -3.25 -26.48 8.37
C PHE A 328 -4.70 -25.96 8.47
N LYS A 329 -5.60 -26.39 7.57
CA LYS A 329 -7.04 -26.11 7.64
C LYS A 329 -7.59 -26.47 9.03
N GLY A 330 -7.16 -27.60 9.60
CA GLY A 330 -7.56 -28.03 10.93
C GLY A 330 -7.06 -27.12 12.08
N VAL A 331 -5.79 -26.69 12.05
CA VAL A 331 -5.24 -25.84 13.12
C VAL A 331 -5.75 -24.40 13.03
N PHE A 332 -6.05 -23.91 11.82
CA PHE A 332 -6.35 -22.52 11.53
C PHE A 332 -7.38 -21.87 12.47
N PRO A 333 -8.54 -22.46 12.80
CA PRO A 333 -9.56 -21.76 13.57
C PRO A 333 -9.14 -21.42 15.01
N THR A 334 -8.35 -22.28 15.65
CA THR A 334 -8.08 -22.20 17.11
C THR A 334 -6.61 -22.10 17.49
N GLY A 335 -5.70 -22.54 16.62
CA GLY A 335 -4.29 -22.69 16.97
C GLY A 335 -3.99 -23.90 17.87
N ASN A 336 -4.84 -24.94 17.87
CA ASN A 336 -4.58 -26.15 18.66
C ASN A 336 -3.59 -27.08 17.93
N PHE A 337 -2.30 -26.74 18.02
CA PHE A 337 -1.22 -27.48 17.35
C PHE A 337 -1.15 -28.95 17.78
N VAL A 338 -1.33 -29.23 19.08
CA VAL A 338 -1.25 -30.61 19.62
C VAL A 338 -2.28 -31.51 18.96
N LYS A 339 -3.51 -31.02 18.75
CA LYS A 339 -4.58 -31.80 18.11
C LYS A 339 -4.27 -32.15 16.66
N HIS A 340 -3.69 -31.23 15.89
CA HIS A 340 -3.57 -31.36 14.43
C HIS A 340 -2.19 -31.84 13.96
N TYR A 341 -1.14 -31.57 14.74
CA TYR A 341 0.24 -31.96 14.44
C TYR A 341 0.79 -33.00 15.42
N GLY A 342 0.12 -33.26 16.55
CA GLY A 342 0.66 -34.09 17.63
C GLY A 342 1.81 -33.44 18.40
N LYS A 343 2.06 -32.14 18.15
CA LYS A 343 3.19 -31.36 18.64
C LYS A 343 2.70 -30.02 19.15
N ASP A 344 3.34 -29.48 20.18
CA ASP A 344 3.08 -28.11 20.60
C ASP A 344 3.78 -27.09 19.68
N LEU A 345 3.46 -25.80 19.86
CA LEU A 345 4.04 -24.73 19.04
C LEU A 345 5.57 -24.67 19.18
N TYR A 346 6.10 -24.92 20.37
CA TYR A 346 7.54 -24.86 20.64
C TYR A 346 8.30 -25.95 19.88
N SER A 347 7.78 -27.18 19.86
CA SER A 347 8.37 -28.28 19.10
C SER A 347 8.36 -28.01 17.60
N LEU A 348 7.26 -27.45 17.09
CA LEU A 348 7.17 -27.04 15.67
C LEU A 348 8.09 -25.86 15.34
N GLU A 349 8.29 -24.93 16.29
CA GLU A 349 9.23 -23.82 16.15
C GLU A 349 10.68 -24.32 16.04
N ILE A 350 11.07 -25.33 16.83
CA ILE A 350 12.40 -25.96 16.73
C ILE A 350 12.61 -26.59 15.34
N GLU A 351 11.64 -27.36 14.84
CA GLU A 351 11.78 -28.01 13.53
C GLU A 351 11.83 -27.00 12.39
N TRP A 352 11.04 -25.93 12.47
CA TRP A 352 11.13 -24.83 11.52
C TRP A 352 12.50 -24.14 11.58
N ILE A 353 13.05 -23.95 12.78
CA ILE A 353 14.39 -23.42 12.99
C ILE A 353 15.46 -24.29 12.33
N GLU A 354 15.41 -25.60 12.52
CA GLU A 354 16.33 -26.56 11.89
C GLU A 354 16.17 -26.57 10.36
N PHE A 355 14.95 -26.43 9.87
CA PHE A 355 14.69 -26.24 8.45
C PHE A 355 15.36 -24.97 7.92
N LEU A 356 15.23 -23.83 8.63
CA LEU A 356 15.83 -22.56 8.23
C LEU A 356 17.36 -22.63 8.17
N ASP A 357 18.01 -23.47 8.98
CA ASP A 357 19.47 -23.60 8.93
C ASP A 357 19.97 -24.07 7.56
N ASN A 358 19.14 -24.83 6.82
CA ASN A 358 19.42 -25.32 5.47
C ASN A 358 19.04 -24.34 4.35
N VAL A 359 18.37 -23.22 4.64
CA VAL A 359 17.96 -22.23 3.63
C VAL A 359 19.18 -21.42 3.16
N PRO A 360 19.47 -21.32 1.86
CA PRO A 360 20.65 -20.58 1.38
C PRO A 360 20.50 -19.07 1.61
N LEU A 361 21.55 -18.45 2.13
CA LEU A 361 21.62 -17.00 2.37
C LEU A 361 23.05 -16.53 2.16
N THR A 362 23.24 -15.49 1.35
CA THR A 362 24.56 -14.91 1.06
C THR A 362 24.84 -13.70 1.95
N ASP A 363 26.09 -13.27 2.07
CA ASP A 363 26.46 -12.07 2.84
C ASP A 363 25.78 -10.81 2.30
N ASN A 364 25.63 -10.72 0.97
CA ASN A 364 24.90 -9.63 0.30
C ASN A 364 23.41 -9.59 0.72
N ASP A 365 22.80 -10.77 0.94
CA ASP A 365 21.42 -10.84 1.42
C ASP A 365 21.30 -10.37 2.88
N ILE A 366 22.30 -10.66 3.71
CA ILE A 366 22.35 -10.18 5.10
C ILE A 366 22.48 -8.66 5.15
N ALA A 367 23.34 -8.07 4.31
CA ALA A 367 23.48 -6.63 4.22
C ALA A 367 22.18 -5.95 3.74
N TYR A 368 21.56 -6.50 2.69
CA TYR A 368 20.23 -6.09 2.22
C TYR A 368 19.13 -6.20 3.28
N THR A 369 19.11 -7.26 4.10
CA THR A 369 18.10 -7.44 5.15
C THR A 369 18.30 -6.51 6.33
N THR A 370 19.55 -6.32 6.76
CA THR A 370 19.95 -5.37 7.81
C THR A 370 19.42 -3.99 7.48
N TYR A 371 19.62 -3.58 6.23
CA TYR A 371 19.08 -2.34 5.69
C TYR A 371 17.55 -2.23 5.82
N ARG A 372 16.80 -3.25 5.37
CA ARG A 372 15.33 -3.20 5.29
C ARG A 372 14.62 -3.31 6.64
N LEU A 373 15.22 -3.98 7.63
CA LEU A 373 14.56 -4.34 8.90
C LEU A 373 14.92 -3.47 10.11
N GLN A 374 15.86 -2.52 9.96
CA GLN A 374 16.17 -1.51 10.99
C GLN A 374 15.05 -0.47 11.23
N GLN A 375 13.87 -0.63 10.63
CA GLN A 375 12.70 0.19 10.96
C GLN A 375 12.22 -0.08 12.40
N ARG A 376 12.17 0.98 13.23
CA ARG A 376 11.52 0.96 14.55
C ARG A 376 10.01 0.77 14.42
N SER A 377 9.41 0.08 15.40
CA SER A 377 7.97 -0.20 15.46
C SER A 377 7.15 1.09 15.51
N VAL A 378 5.96 1.08 14.90
CA VAL A 378 5.00 2.20 14.93
C VAL A 378 4.57 2.53 16.38
N PHE A 379 4.62 1.55 17.28
CA PHE A 379 4.26 1.70 18.69
C PHE A 379 5.35 2.38 19.55
N GLU A 380 6.53 2.64 18.99
CA GLU A 380 7.61 3.37 19.66
C GLU A 380 7.56 4.90 19.42
N ARG A 381 6.51 5.40 18.75
CA ARG A 381 6.37 6.83 18.44
C ARG A 381 5.55 7.55 19.50
N VAL A 382 6.22 8.35 20.32
CA VAL A 382 5.61 9.32 21.25
C VAL A 382 5.19 10.57 20.44
N CYS A 383 4.01 11.13 20.76
CA CYS A 383 3.32 12.28 20.12
C CYS A 383 2.54 11.97 18.80
N ALA A 384 1.42 11.24 18.93
CA ALA A 384 0.83 10.45 17.84
C ALA A 384 -0.17 11.13 16.86
N HIS A 385 -0.95 12.15 17.26
CA HIS A 385 -2.06 12.62 16.41
C HIS A 385 -1.76 13.89 15.61
N GLU A 386 -1.28 14.95 16.25
CA GLU A 386 -1.04 16.24 15.59
C GLU A 386 0.13 16.16 14.61
N MET A 387 1.25 15.57 15.02
CA MET A 387 2.39 15.29 14.13
C MET A 387 2.03 14.38 12.96
N ALA A 388 1.10 13.43 13.15
CA ALA A 388 0.62 12.59 12.06
C ALA A 388 -0.30 13.35 11.09
N ALA A 389 -1.15 14.25 11.60
CA ALA A 389 -1.98 15.12 10.78
C ALA A 389 -1.14 16.11 9.95
N TRP A 390 -0.11 16.73 10.54
CA TRP A 390 0.82 17.57 9.79
C TRP A 390 1.60 16.76 8.75
N ARG A 391 2.08 15.57 9.10
CA ARG A 391 2.78 14.69 8.15
C ARG A 391 1.91 14.33 6.94
N ASP A 392 0.64 13.96 7.19
CA ASP A 392 -0.32 13.69 6.12
C ASP A 392 -0.56 14.94 5.25
N THR A 393 -0.76 16.09 5.89
CA THR A 393 -0.99 17.36 5.18
C THR A 393 0.20 17.73 4.30
N ALA A 394 1.43 17.59 4.82
CA ALA A 394 2.65 17.91 4.10
C ALA A 394 2.85 17.00 2.88
N TRP A 395 2.68 15.68 3.03
CA TRP A 395 2.81 14.75 1.91
C TRP A 395 1.66 14.87 0.89
N GLN A 396 0.43 15.13 1.34
CA GLN A 396 -0.69 15.43 0.42
C GLN A 396 -0.40 16.68 -0.40
N ALA A 397 0.05 17.75 0.23
CA ALA A 397 0.46 18.97 -0.46
C ALA A 397 1.59 18.68 -1.46
N TYR A 398 2.60 17.90 -1.06
CA TYR A 398 3.68 17.46 -1.95
C TYR A 398 3.17 16.71 -3.19
N TYR A 399 2.28 15.72 -3.01
CA TYR A 399 1.74 14.94 -4.13
C TYR A 399 0.82 15.76 -5.04
N GLN A 400 0.13 16.75 -4.49
CA GLN A 400 -0.68 17.72 -5.25
C GLN A 400 0.16 18.80 -5.93
N LYS A 401 1.49 18.74 -5.82
CA LYS A 401 2.44 19.75 -6.31
C LYS A 401 2.33 21.12 -5.63
N ASP A 402 1.60 21.21 -4.50
CA ASP A 402 1.62 22.37 -3.61
C ASP A 402 2.83 22.28 -2.67
N PHE A 403 4.01 22.47 -3.25
CA PHE A 403 5.27 22.33 -2.53
C PHE A 403 5.47 23.44 -1.49
N VAL A 404 4.83 24.60 -1.65
CA VAL A 404 4.88 25.71 -0.67
C VAL A 404 4.23 25.29 0.64
N THR A 405 3.00 24.76 0.57
CA THR A 405 2.31 24.24 1.76
C THR A 405 3.06 23.06 2.37
N ALA A 406 3.66 22.18 1.54
CA ALA A 406 4.48 21.07 2.02
C ALA A 406 5.69 21.57 2.83
N VAL A 407 6.44 22.56 2.31
CA VAL A 407 7.58 23.17 3.00
C VAL A 407 7.14 23.77 4.34
N GLN A 408 6.12 24.62 4.35
CA GLN A 408 5.64 25.28 5.58
C GLN A 408 5.20 24.27 6.65
N THR A 409 4.52 23.21 6.23
CA THR A 409 4.05 22.17 7.15
C THR A 409 5.22 21.35 7.70
N PHE A 410 6.18 20.95 6.86
CA PHE A 410 7.38 20.23 7.31
C PHE A 410 8.29 21.10 8.20
N GLU A 411 8.38 22.41 7.96
CA GLU A 411 9.10 23.34 8.86
C GLU A 411 8.46 23.41 10.23
N THR A 412 7.12 23.45 10.29
CA THR A 412 6.38 23.44 11.55
C THR A 412 6.65 22.15 12.32
N MET A 413 6.66 21.01 11.63
CA MET A 413 7.02 19.72 12.22
C MET A 413 8.49 19.68 12.68
N LEU A 414 9.40 20.27 11.92
CA LEU A 414 10.83 20.27 12.25
C LEU A 414 11.13 21.21 13.42
N ALA A 415 10.39 22.30 13.58
CA ALA A 415 10.49 23.15 14.77
C ALA A 415 10.08 22.41 16.05
N ALA A 416 9.08 21.52 15.96
CA ALA A 416 8.66 20.68 17.07
C ALA A 416 9.65 19.53 17.35
N GLU A 417 10.21 18.91 16.31
CA GLU A 417 11.20 17.83 16.42
C GLU A 417 12.43 18.08 15.52
N PRO A 418 13.42 18.87 15.98
CA PRO A 418 14.54 19.34 15.15
C PRO A 418 15.40 18.27 14.51
N ASN A 419 15.43 17.07 15.10
CA ASN A 419 16.26 15.94 14.66
C ASN A 419 15.43 14.80 14.06
N ASN A 420 14.15 15.01 13.76
CA ASN A 420 13.34 13.98 13.10
C ASN A 420 13.77 13.82 11.63
N LEU A 421 14.52 12.74 11.35
CA LEU A 421 15.04 12.46 10.01
C LEU A 421 13.95 12.29 8.95
N SER A 422 12.78 11.76 9.31
CA SER A 422 11.66 11.62 8.36
C SER A 422 11.07 12.98 7.98
N THR A 423 11.01 13.92 8.92
CA THR A 423 10.59 15.30 8.66
C THR A 423 11.63 16.04 7.83
N LEU A 424 12.92 15.86 8.15
CA LEU A 424 14.04 16.41 7.37
C LEU A 424 13.99 15.94 5.92
N TYR A 425 13.77 14.65 5.71
CA TYR A 425 13.64 14.05 4.38
C TYR A 425 12.48 14.66 3.57
N GLY A 426 11.30 14.80 4.18
CA GLY A 426 10.15 15.44 3.52
C GLY A 426 10.41 16.91 3.17
N LEU A 427 11.02 17.66 4.09
CA LEU A 427 11.38 19.07 3.87
C LEU A 427 12.44 19.22 2.79
N MET A 428 13.46 18.35 2.78
CA MET A 428 14.54 18.33 1.80
C MET A 428 13.99 18.22 0.37
N TYR A 429 13.12 17.24 0.10
CA TYR A 429 12.49 17.12 -1.21
C TYR A 429 11.54 18.27 -1.51
N SER A 430 10.77 18.75 -0.53
CA SER A 430 9.85 19.87 -0.76
C SER A 430 10.60 21.15 -1.14
N ALA A 431 11.71 21.45 -0.46
CA ALA A 431 12.61 22.56 -0.75
C ALA A 431 13.23 22.42 -2.16
N TYR A 432 13.69 21.22 -2.50
CA TYR A 432 14.20 20.92 -3.84
C TYR A 432 13.15 21.19 -4.94
N ARG A 433 11.88 20.82 -4.71
CA ARG A 433 10.81 21.02 -5.69
C ARG A 433 10.38 22.48 -5.87
N ILE A 434 10.54 23.34 -4.86
CA ILE A 434 10.40 24.80 -5.00
C ILE A 434 11.68 25.48 -5.51
N GLN A 435 12.71 24.72 -5.87
CA GLN A 435 14.00 25.20 -6.36
C GLN A 435 14.80 26.01 -5.33
N ASP A 436 14.50 25.85 -4.04
CA ASP A 436 15.33 26.38 -2.94
C ASP A 436 16.50 25.41 -2.69
N TYR A 437 17.44 25.42 -3.64
CA TYR A 437 18.55 24.46 -3.67
C TYR A 437 19.52 24.63 -2.51
N ASP A 438 19.72 25.84 -2.01
CA ASP A 438 20.61 26.08 -0.86
C ASP A 438 20.04 25.47 0.42
N LYS A 439 18.73 25.63 0.64
CA LYS A 439 18.05 24.98 1.75
C LYS A 439 17.99 23.47 1.59
N ALA A 440 17.68 22.98 0.40
CA ALA A 440 17.65 21.54 0.12
C ALA A 440 19.02 20.89 0.36
N LEU A 441 20.10 21.54 -0.08
CA LEU A 441 21.48 21.10 0.14
C LEU A 441 21.82 21.04 1.64
N SER A 442 21.50 22.10 2.39
CA SER A 442 21.70 22.14 3.85
C SER A 442 20.97 21.00 4.58
N LEU A 443 19.71 20.74 4.18
CA LEU A 443 18.90 19.66 4.76
C LEU A 443 19.44 18.28 4.39
N ALA A 444 19.85 18.08 3.13
CA ALA A 444 20.43 16.83 2.67
C ALA A 444 21.73 16.52 3.41
N THR A 445 22.62 17.49 3.60
CA THR A 445 23.86 17.33 4.38
C THR A 445 23.57 16.94 5.83
N ARG A 446 22.51 17.48 6.45
CA ARG A 446 22.08 17.07 7.80
C ARG A 446 21.58 15.63 7.86
N VAL A 447 20.90 15.16 6.81
CA VAL A 447 20.47 13.76 6.72
C VAL A 447 21.68 12.84 6.58
N VAL A 448 22.64 13.19 5.71
CA VAL A 448 23.89 12.44 5.53
C VAL A 448 24.71 12.37 6.82
N ALA A 449 24.85 13.49 7.53
CA ALA A 449 25.60 13.57 8.79
C ALA A 449 24.98 12.76 9.94
N ALA A 450 23.71 12.36 9.83
CA ALA A 450 23.07 11.47 10.80
C ALA A 450 23.44 10.00 10.61
N GLU A 451 24.20 9.67 9.54
CA GLU A 451 24.66 8.33 9.19
C GLU A 451 23.52 7.29 9.12
N ASP A 452 22.30 7.75 8.80
CA ASP A 452 21.15 6.86 8.60
C ASP A 452 21.30 6.17 7.24
N THR A 453 21.65 4.89 7.28
CA THR A 453 21.86 4.03 6.10
C THR A 453 20.67 4.00 5.14
N ARG A 454 19.48 4.47 5.54
CA ARG A 454 18.26 4.48 4.72
C ARG A 454 17.99 5.76 3.98
N LEU A 455 18.24 6.89 4.63
CA LEU A 455 17.94 8.20 4.05
C LEU A 455 19.18 8.86 3.47
N SER A 456 20.38 8.51 3.95
CA SER A 456 21.64 9.06 3.46
C SER A 456 21.87 8.80 1.96
N PRO A 457 21.64 7.60 1.39
CA PRO A 457 21.86 7.37 -0.04
C PRO A 457 21.01 8.26 -0.95
N GLU A 458 19.72 8.43 -0.62
CA GLU A 458 18.82 9.34 -1.34
C GLU A 458 19.21 10.80 -1.18
N ALA A 459 19.68 11.19 0.02
CA ALA A 459 20.17 12.55 0.28
C ALA A 459 21.44 12.86 -0.51
N VAL A 460 22.44 11.97 -0.54
CA VAL A 460 23.67 12.13 -1.35
C VAL A 460 23.33 12.25 -2.84
N LEU A 461 22.41 11.41 -3.32
CA LEU A 461 21.97 11.45 -4.71
C LEU A 461 21.29 12.79 -5.05
N LEU A 462 20.52 13.37 -4.12
CA LEU A 462 19.94 14.70 -4.27
C LEU A 462 21.00 15.82 -4.23
N ILE A 463 22.03 15.70 -3.39
CA ILE A 463 23.16 16.65 -3.34
C ILE A 463 23.83 16.73 -4.71
N GLY A 464 24.11 15.58 -5.32
CA GLY A 464 24.65 15.53 -6.69
C GLY A 464 23.69 16.13 -7.71
N ASP A 465 22.38 15.86 -7.60
CA ASP A 465 21.37 16.43 -8.50
C ASP A 465 21.36 17.97 -8.41
N ILE A 466 21.52 18.52 -7.19
CA ILE A 466 21.61 19.97 -6.94
C ILE A 466 22.89 20.57 -7.52
N TYR A 467 24.05 19.93 -7.35
CA TYR A 467 25.30 20.42 -7.96
C TYR A 467 25.21 20.43 -9.49
N TRP A 468 24.60 19.41 -10.08
CA TRP A 468 24.40 19.36 -11.52
C TRP A 468 23.44 20.45 -12.02
N LEU A 469 22.38 20.76 -11.26
CA LEU A 469 21.47 21.89 -11.57
C LEU A 469 22.13 23.26 -11.42
N LYS A 470 23.21 23.36 -10.65
CA LYS A 470 24.04 24.56 -10.48
C LYS A 470 25.21 24.63 -11.48
N ASP A 471 25.21 23.76 -12.50
CA ASP A 471 26.26 23.62 -13.50
C ASP A 471 27.65 23.24 -12.93
N ASP A 472 27.71 22.72 -11.69
CA ASP A 472 28.94 22.25 -11.04
C ASP A 472 29.13 20.75 -11.30
N HIS A 473 29.50 20.42 -12.54
CA HIS A 473 29.61 19.04 -13.03
C HIS A 473 30.65 18.21 -12.27
N GLU A 474 31.77 18.83 -11.89
CA GLU A 474 32.85 18.16 -11.16
C GLU A 474 32.38 17.72 -9.77
N LYS A 475 31.77 18.63 -8.99
CA LYS A 475 31.23 18.27 -7.67
C LYS A 475 30.06 17.29 -7.76
N ALA A 476 29.22 17.42 -8.78
CA ALA A 476 28.14 16.46 -9.01
C ALA A 476 28.69 15.05 -9.21
N LEU A 477 29.69 14.90 -10.10
CA LEU A 477 30.33 13.62 -10.38
C LEU A 477 31.05 13.05 -9.16
N GLU A 478 31.79 13.86 -8.41
CA GLU A 478 32.46 13.46 -7.16
C GLU A 478 31.44 12.97 -6.12
N THR A 479 30.31 13.68 -5.98
CA THR A 479 29.23 13.31 -5.07
C THR A 479 28.61 11.97 -5.45
N TYR A 480 28.33 11.75 -6.75
CA TYR A 480 27.84 10.45 -7.19
C TYR A 480 28.88 9.36 -7.02
N ALA A 481 30.14 9.61 -7.35
CA ALA A 481 31.22 8.62 -7.25
C ALA A 481 31.42 8.15 -5.80
N SER A 482 31.34 9.06 -4.83
CA SER A 482 31.47 8.76 -3.39
C SER A 482 30.27 8.04 -2.78
N LEU A 483 29.12 7.98 -3.48
CA LEU A 483 27.96 7.25 -3.01
C LEU A 483 28.17 5.73 -3.16
N GLU A 484 28.35 5.05 -2.04
CA GLU A 484 28.26 3.59 -1.94
C GLU A 484 26.87 3.20 -1.44
N THR A 485 26.15 2.38 -2.21
CA THR A 485 24.81 1.94 -1.83
C THR A 485 24.50 0.54 -2.33
N GLU A 486 23.92 -0.27 -1.45
CA GLU A 486 23.37 -1.59 -1.80
C GLU A 486 21.92 -1.49 -2.31
N HIS A 487 21.35 -0.28 -2.34
CA HIS A 487 19.98 -0.06 -2.76
C HIS A 487 19.92 -0.05 -4.28
N GLN A 488 19.48 -1.16 -4.88
CA GLN A 488 19.41 -1.31 -6.33
C GLN A 488 18.74 -0.12 -7.04
N THR A 489 17.64 0.42 -6.51
CA THR A 489 16.95 1.57 -7.13
C THR A 489 17.79 2.85 -7.08
N VAL A 490 18.45 3.12 -5.95
CA VAL A 490 19.33 4.30 -5.79
C VAL A 490 20.57 4.11 -6.67
N GLU A 491 21.12 2.91 -6.72
CA GLU A 491 22.29 2.57 -7.54
C GLU A 491 21.98 2.72 -9.03
N LEU A 492 20.85 2.21 -9.53
CA LEU A 492 20.43 2.41 -10.93
C LEU A 492 20.25 3.90 -11.25
N ARG A 493 19.70 4.68 -10.32
CA ARG A 493 19.57 6.14 -10.48
C ARG A 493 20.93 6.83 -10.51
N ARG A 494 21.86 6.43 -9.64
CA ARG A 494 23.23 6.93 -9.56
C ARG A 494 24.01 6.63 -10.84
N ILE A 495 23.97 5.39 -11.33
CA ILE A 495 24.63 4.97 -12.58
C ILE A 495 24.20 5.86 -13.75
N LYS A 496 22.89 6.09 -13.92
CA LYS A 496 22.35 6.96 -14.98
C LYS A 496 22.92 8.38 -14.92
N ARG A 497 23.16 8.91 -13.72
CA ARG A 497 23.72 10.27 -13.51
C ARG A 497 25.21 10.33 -13.81
N ILE A 498 25.97 9.32 -13.34
CA ILE A 498 27.41 9.20 -13.65
C ILE A 498 27.60 9.13 -15.16
N VAL A 499 26.86 8.26 -15.85
CA VAL A 499 26.93 8.10 -17.30
C VAL A 499 26.57 9.40 -18.02
N ALA A 500 25.51 10.08 -17.59
CA ALA A 500 25.10 11.34 -18.20
C ALA A 500 26.16 12.44 -18.10
N LEU A 501 26.87 12.52 -16.97
CA LEU A 501 27.95 13.50 -16.74
C LEU A 501 29.31 13.07 -17.31
N SER A 502 29.52 11.78 -17.57
CA SER A 502 30.79 11.26 -18.08
C SER A 502 30.95 11.42 -19.60
N HIS A 503 29.89 11.80 -20.32
CA HIS A 503 29.99 12.11 -21.74
C HIS A 503 30.63 13.49 -21.94
N SER A 504 31.76 13.54 -22.64
CA SER A 504 32.43 14.80 -22.99
C SER A 504 31.61 15.61 -24.00
N ASP A 505 31.64 16.93 -23.87
CA ASP A 505 31.02 17.92 -24.79
C ASP A 505 31.59 17.93 -26.21
N THR A 506 32.41 16.94 -26.59
CA THR A 506 33.05 16.87 -27.90
C THR A 506 32.04 16.40 -28.95
N MET A 507 31.21 17.35 -29.41
CA MET A 507 30.60 17.31 -30.74
C MET A 507 31.69 16.93 -31.76
N PRO A 508 31.49 15.91 -32.62
CA PRO A 508 32.34 15.73 -33.79
C PRO A 508 32.30 17.03 -34.61
N THR A 509 33.47 17.62 -34.82
CA THR A 509 33.69 18.93 -35.46
C THR A 509 33.17 19.07 -36.89
N ASP A 510 32.63 18.00 -37.48
CA ASP A 510 32.20 17.94 -38.89
C ASP A 510 30.69 18.11 -39.12
N TRP A 511 29.87 18.21 -38.07
CA TRP A 511 28.41 18.33 -38.24
C TRP A 511 27.94 19.72 -38.71
N ASP A 512 28.85 20.71 -38.74
CA ASP A 512 28.54 22.12 -38.98
C ASP A 512 28.42 22.49 -40.48
N SER A 513 28.52 21.53 -41.41
CA SER A 513 28.53 21.86 -42.85
C SER A 513 27.23 21.63 -43.61
N GLN A 514 26.20 21.00 -43.06
CA GLN A 514 24.90 20.86 -43.76
C GLN A 514 23.71 20.76 -42.81
N LEU A 515 23.18 21.91 -42.39
CA LEU A 515 21.75 22.25 -42.51
C LEU A 515 21.45 23.59 -41.82
N THR A 516 21.21 24.60 -42.67
CA THR A 516 20.39 25.79 -42.40
C THR A 516 20.78 26.67 -41.21
N GLY A 517 21.42 27.80 -41.52
CA GLY A 517 21.67 28.88 -40.58
C GLY A 517 20.41 29.36 -39.87
N LYS A 518 20.32 29.03 -38.58
CA LYS A 518 19.81 29.85 -37.46
C LYS A 518 20.52 29.36 -36.19
N PRO A 519 21.42 30.15 -35.57
CA PRO A 519 22.10 29.75 -34.35
C PRO A 519 21.24 30.11 -33.14
N GLU A 520 20.41 29.18 -32.66
CA GLU A 520 19.89 29.18 -31.28
C GLU A 520 19.83 27.73 -30.76
N GLU A 521 20.45 27.51 -29.58
CA GLU A 521 20.47 26.31 -28.71
C GLU A 521 21.57 25.24 -28.94
N ASN A 522 22.84 25.62 -28.72
CA ASN A 522 23.94 24.71 -28.36
C ASN A 522 23.75 24.16 -26.93
N SER A 523 22.77 23.29 -26.69
CA SER A 523 22.72 22.55 -25.42
C SER A 523 23.65 21.35 -25.46
N SER A 524 24.53 21.26 -24.49
CA SER A 524 25.43 20.12 -24.34
C SER A 524 24.65 18.81 -24.08
N LEU A 525 25.26 17.66 -24.37
CA LEU A 525 24.64 16.36 -24.13
C LEU A 525 24.29 16.13 -22.64
N PRO A 526 25.15 16.53 -21.67
CA PRO A 526 24.79 16.54 -20.25
C PRO A 526 23.59 17.44 -19.93
N GLU A 527 23.45 18.62 -20.53
CA GLU A 527 22.27 19.48 -20.30
C GLU A 527 20.96 18.82 -20.77
N LEU A 528 20.97 18.22 -21.96
CA LEU A 528 19.80 17.51 -22.48
C LEU A 528 19.42 16.33 -21.58
N LEU A 529 20.41 15.58 -21.09
CA LEU A 529 20.18 14.46 -20.16
C LEU A 529 19.73 14.93 -18.78
N ARG A 530 20.22 16.08 -18.28
CA ARG A 530 19.75 16.71 -17.04
C ARG A 530 18.26 17.04 -17.13
N ALA A 531 17.82 17.62 -18.24
CA ALA A 531 16.42 17.95 -18.50
C ALA A 531 15.52 16.70 -18.47
N ALA A 532 16.01 15.59 -19.02
CA ALA A 532 15.28 14.32 -19.01
C ALA A 532 15.26 13.64 -17.63
N LEU A 533 16.40 13.58 -16.93
CA LEU A 533 16.60 12.82 -15.70
C LEU A 533 16.12 13.53 -14.43
N ILE A 534 16.37 14.84 -14.31
CA ILE A 534 16.33 15.56 -13.04
C ILE A 534 15.27 16.66 -13.06
N GLU A 535 15.17 17.40 -14.16
CA GLU A 535 14.26 18.54 -14.23
C GLU A 535 12.78 18.11 -14.25
N SER A 536 11.95 18.97 -13.68
CA SER A 536 10.49 18.78 -13.61
C SER A 536 9.81 19.18 -14.92
N LYS A 537 10.13 18.45 -15.98
CA LYS A 537 9.51 18.56 -17.32
C LYS A 537 8.39 17.55 -17.49
N ASP A 538 7.43 17.82 -18.38
CA ASP A 538 6.41 16.83 -18.73
C ASP A 538 6.97 15.72 -19.65
N GLY A 539 6.18 14.67 -19.91
CA GLY A 539 6.62 13.54 -20.73
C GLY A 539 6.96 13.92 -22.16
N ALA A 540 6.15 14.79 -22.79
CA ALA A 540 6.37 15.21 -24.16
C ALA A 540 7.67 16.02 -24.31
N GLU A 541 7.91 16.97 -23.41
CA GLU A 541 9.16 17.74 -23.35
C GLU A 541 10.36 16.82 -23.15
N LYS A 542 10.28 15.86 -22.21
CA LYS A 542 11.36 14.89 -21.97
C LYS A 542 11.67 14.06 -23.22
N MET A 543 10.65 13.63 -23.97
CA MET A 543 10.86 12.92 -25.23
C MET A 543 11.55 13.77 -26.30
N VAL A 544 11.29 15.08 -26.34
CA VAL A 544 12.01 16.00 -27.26
C VAL A 544 13.49 16.06 -26.90
N TYR A 545 13.84 16.24 -25.62
CA TYR A 545 15.23 16.24 -25.16
C TYR A 545 15.93 14.92 -25.47
N LEU A 546 15.28 13.78 -25.18
CA LEU A 546 15.82 12.45 -25.46
C LEU A 546 16.01 12.19 -26.96
N SER A 547 15.09 12.66 -27.81
CA SER A 547 15.24 12.58 -29.26
C SER A 547 16.46 13.35 -29.75
N ARG A 548 16.71 14.56 -29.20
CA ARG A 548 17.94 15.32 -29.48
C ARG A 548 19.18 14.55 -29.01
N CYS A 549 19.17 13.96 -27.82
CA CYS A 549 20.28 13.12 -27.34
C CYS A 549 20.59 11.97 -28.31
N ILE A 550 19.56 11.27 -28.81
CA ILE A 550 19.72 10.14 -29.74
C ILE A 550 20.27 10.60 -31.10
N GLN A 551 19.88 11.79 -31.58
CA GLN A 551 20.43 12.35 -32.82
C GLN A 551 21.90 12.72 -32.68
N THR A 552 22.27 13.28 -31.53
CA THR A 552 23.64 13.71 -31.21
C THR A 552 24.56 12.53 -30.92
N ALA A 553 24.09 11.52 -30.19
CA ALA A 553 24.86 10.36 -29.73
C ALA A 553 24.06 9.06 -29.96
N PRO A 554 23.98 8.56 -31.21
CA PRO A 554 23.12 7.43 -31.59
C PRO A 554 23.56 6.08 -31.02
N ASP A 555 24.78 6.01 -30.49
CA ASP A 555 25.40 4.85 -29.83
C ASP A 555 25.32 4.90 -28.29
N MET A 556 24.71 5.94 -27.71
CA MET A 556 24.51 6.04 -26.26
C MET A 556 23.27 5.26 -25.82
N TRP A 557 23.44 4.14 -25.10
CA TRP A 557 22.31 3.37 -24.56
C TRP A 557 21.41 4.15 -23.59
N LEU A 558 21.96 5.09 -22.82
CA LEU A 558 21.21 5.82 -21.79
C LEU A 558 20.02 6.59 -22.34
N ALA A 559 20.16 7.25 -23.50
CA ALA A 559 19.06 8.00 -24.09
C ALA A 559 17.92 7.07 -24.53
N TYR A 560 18.24 5.90 -25.10
CA TYR A 560 17.25 4.88 -25.43
C TYR A 560 16.61 4.27 -24.18
N LEU A 561 17.39 4.00 -23.14
CA LEU A 561 16.87 3.48 -21.86
C LEU A 561 15.82 4.43 -21.28
N LEU A 562 16.14 5.73 -21.21
CA LEU A 562 15.25 6.75 -20.66
C LEU A 562 13.99 6.96 -21.51
N ALA A 563 14.12 6.89 -22.84
CA ALA A 563 12.98 6.93 -23.75
C ALA A 563 12.07 5.71 -23.56
N GLY A 564 12.65 4.52 -23.42
CA GLY A 564 11.95 3.27 -23.11
C GLY A 564 11.18 3.36 -21.79
N GLU A 565 11.81 3.84 -20.71
CA GLU A 565 11.20 4.02 -19.39
C GLU A 565 10.06 5.05 -19.40
N LEU A 566 10.22 6.13 -20.15
CA LEU A 566 9.18 7.15 -20.29
C LEU A 566 7.96 6.59 -21.02
N LEU A 567 8.16 5.94 -22.16
CA LEU A 567 7.09 5.32 -22.95
C LEU A 567 6.42 4.14 -22.21
N HIS A 568 7.16 3.41 -21.37
CA HIS A 568 6.58 2.39 -20.49
C HIS A 568 5.59 3.02 -19.50
N ARG A 569 5.93 4.15 -18.88
CA ARG A 569 5.02 4.86 -17.96
C ARG A 569 3.80 5.46 -18.67
N GLU A 570 3.93 5.78 -19.95
CA GLU A 570 2.83 6.26 -20.81
C GLU A 570 2.03 5.11 -21.45
N GLU A 571 2.29 3.87 -21.07
CA GLU A 571 1.64 2.66 -21.60
C GLU A 571 1.81 2.45 -23.12
N ALA A 572 2.81 3.10 -23.72
CA ALA A 572 3.18 2.96 -25.13
C ALA A 572 4.11 1.75 -25.33
N TRP A 573 3.64 0.57 -24.95
CA TRP A 573 4.41 -0.68 -24.80
C TRP A 573 5.26 -1.05 -26.01
N GLN A 574 4.69 -0.98 -27.21
CA GLN A 574 5.40 -1.35 -28.45
C GLN A 574 6.56 -0.40 -28.75
N SER A 575 6.33 0.90 -28.61
CA SER A 575 7.39 1.89 -28.80
C SER A 575 8.44 1.76 -27.70
N SER A 576 8.02 1.59 -26.45
CA SER A 576 8.91 1.33 -25.31
C SER A 576 9.85 0.14 -25.57
N ASN A 577 9.33 -1.00 -26.06
CA ASN A 577 10.15 -2.17 -26.39
C ASN A 577 11.18 -1.90 -27.49
N ARG A 578 10.85 -1.12 -28.53
CA ARG A 578 11.84 -0.76 -29.56
C ARG A 578 13.03 0.00 -28.99
N TYR A 579 12.77 0.96 -28.09
CA TYR A 579 13.84 1.69 -27.41
C TYR A 579 14.63 0.80 -26.46
N PHE A 580 13.96 -0.05 -25.68
CA PHE A 580 14.64 -0.98 -24.77
C PHE A 580 15.50 -2.02 -25.48
N GLN A 581 15.05 -2.57 -26.61
CA GLN A 581 15.85 -3.49 -27.42
C GLN A 581 17.13 -2.81 -27.94
N ARG A 582 17.02 -1.55 -28.39
CA ARG A 582 18.20 -0.78 -28.81
C ARG A 582 19.13 -0.48 -27.63
N ALA A 583 18.58 -0.14 -26.47
CA ALA A 583 19.36 0.06 -25.25
C ALA A 583 20.10 -1.22 -24.82
N ALA A 584 19.43 -2.37 -24.86
CA ALA A 584 20.00 -3.67 -24.51
C ALA A 584 21.18 -4.05 -25.43
N ALA A 585 21.02 -3.90 -26.75
CA ALA A 585 22.08 -4.18 -27.71
C ALA A 585 23.32 -3.30 -27.48
N LEU A 586 23.11 -2.01 -27.19
CA LEU A 586 24.21 -1.08 -26.90
C LEU A 586 24.88 -1.36 -25.53
N LEU A 587 24.11 -1.79 -24.53
CA LEU A 587 24.65 -2.23 -23.23
C LEU A 587 25.53 -3.48 -23.36
N GLU A 588 25.14 -4.45 -24.19
CA GLU A 588 25.95 -5.64 -24.47
C GLU A 588 27.25 -5.30 -25.20
N GLU A 589 27.19 -4.44 -26.21
CA GLU A 589 28.36 -3.97 -26.97
C GLU A 589 29.39 -3.30 -26.03
N GLU A 590 28.91 -2.51 -25.07
CA GLU A 590 29.77 -1.77 -24.14
C GLU A 590 30.33 -2.63 -23.01
N ASN A 591 29.61 -3.65 -22.57
CA ASN A 591 30.09 -4.62 -21.57
C ASN A 591 31.04 -5.68 -22.18
N SER A 592 31.30 -5.64 -23.49
CA SER A 592 32.22 -6.55 -24.17
C SER A 592 33.67 -6.30 -23.73
N PRO A 593 34.46 -7.35 -23.44
CA PRO A 593 35.88 -7.22 -23.06
C PRO A 593 36.76 -6.60 -24.17
N GLU A 594 36.26 -6.52 -25.40
CA GLU A 594 36.96 -5.94 -26.55
C GLU A 594 36.75 -4.43 -26.68
N THR A 595 35.77 -3.86 -25.96
CA THR A 595 35.43 -2.44 -26.00
C THR A 595 36.10 -1.71 -24.82
N PRO A 596 36.87 -0.62 -25.05
CA PRO A 596 37.36 0.20 -23.96
C PRO A 596 36.17 0.73 -23.14
N ALA A 597 36.18 0.54 -21.82
CA ALA A 597 35.12 1.02 -20.95
C ALA A 597 34.94 2.54 -21.13
N ARG A 598 33.80 2.93 -21.70
CA ARG A 598 33.48 4.35 -21.95
C ARG A 598 33.05 5.04 -20.67
N PHE A 599 32.43 4.29 -19.75
CA PHE A 599 32.05 4.74 -18.40
C PHE A 599 32.75 3.91 -17.33
N GLN A 600 32.96 4.48 -16.14
CA GLN A 600 33.51 3.78 -14.96
C GLN A 600 32.46 2.85 -14.33
N LEU A 601 31.88 1.95 -15.11
CA LEU A 601 30.91 0.97 -14.66
C LEU A 601 31.53 -0.41 -14.59
N THR A 602 31.20 -1.14 -13.53
CA THR A 602 31.55 -2.55 -13.33
C THR A 602 30.63 -3.44 -14.17
N SER A 603 31.09 -4.64 -14.54
CA SER A 603 30.25 -5.62 -15.24
C SER A 603 28.98 -5.98 -14.48
N GLN A 604 29.00 -5.96 -13.14
CA GLN A 604 27.81 -6.18 -12.30
C GLN A 604 26.76 -5.07 -12.47
N GLN A 605 27.19 -3.81 -12.64
CA GLN A 605 26.29 -2.69 -12.87
C GLN A 605 25.63 -2.78 -14.25
N TYR A 606 26.37 -3.14 -15.29
CA TYR A 606 25.80 -3.41 -16.62
C TYR A 606 24.78 -4.55 -16.58
N GLN A 607 25.09 -5.65 -15.89
CA GLN A 607 24.16 -6.78 -15.72
C GLN A 607 22.88 -6.38 -14.98
N SER A 608 22.97 -5.53 -13.94
CA SER A 608 21.80 -5.02 -13.22
C SER A 608 20.89 -4.17 -14.10
N LEU A 609 21.47 -3.32 -14.96
CA LEU A 609 20.71 -2.53 -15.95
C LEU A 609 20.06 -3.43 -17.00
N ALA A 610 20.82 -4.36 -17.57
CA ALA A 610 20.33 -5.31 -18.57
C ALA A 610 19.17 -6.14 -18.02
N LEU A 611 19.26 -6.59 -16.77
CA LEU A 611 18.19 -7.33 -16.09
C LEU A 611 16.88 -6.51 -15.97
N GLU A 612 16.95 -5.23 -15.60
CA GLU A 612 15.76 -4.39 -15.48
C GLU A 612 15.15 -4.06 -16.85
N VAL A 613 15.99 -3.84 -17.87
CA VAL A 613 15.55 -3.70 -19.26
C VAL A 613 14.82 -4.95 -19.74
N GLN A 614 15.45 -6.11 -19.56
CA GLN A 614 14.91 -7.41 -19.94
C GLN A 614 13.54 -7.68 -19.29
N ARG A 615 13.47 -7.45 -17.98
CA ARG A 615 12.23 -7.57 -17.20
C ARG A 615 11.14 -6.65 -17.75
N THR A 616 11.49 -5.40 -18.09
CA THR A 616 10.51 -4.42 -18.59
C THR A 616 10.03 -4.78 -20.01
N ILE A 617 10.92 -5.31 -20.87
CA ILE A 617 10.54 -5.84 -22.19
C ILE A 617 9.49 -6.95 -22.04
N GLY A 618 9.71 -7.88 -21.11
CA GLY A 618 8.76 -8.96 -20.83
C GLY A 618 7.38 -8.45 -20.35
N ILE A 619 7.36 -7.45 -19.46
CA ILE A 619 6.11 -6.82 -18.98
C ILE A 619 5.37 -6.13 -20.14
N ASN A 620 6.09 -5.37 -20.96
CA ASN A 620 5.53 -4.69 -22.12
C ASN A 620 4.99 -5.69 -23.17
N ALA A 621 5.70 -6.80 -23.39
CA ALA A 621 5.29 -7.86 -24.31
C ALA A 621 4.00 -8.53 -23.83
N TYR A 622 3.90 -8.80 -22.53
CA TYR A 622 2.67 -9.30 -21.91
C TYR A 622 1.47 -8.36 -22.16
N HIS A 623 1.63 -7.05 -21.98
CA HIS A 623 0.56 -6.08 -22.25
C HIS A 623 0.20 -5.97 -23.74
N GLN A 624 1.13 -6.28 -24.63
CA GLN A 624 0.89 -6.37 -26.08
C GLN A 624 0.26 -7.71 -26.51
N LYS A 625 0.06 -8.64 -25.57
CA LYS A 625 -0.35 -10.03 -25.83
C LYS A 625 0.65 -10.81 -26.68
N ASP A 626 1.89 -10.35 -26.72
CA ASP A 626 3.02 -11.09 -27.26
C ASP A 626 3.60 -11.99 -26.15
N TYR A 627 2.84 -13.05 -25.85
CA TYR A 627 3.16 -13.95 -24.75
C TYR A 627 4.42 -14.77 -25.01
N ASP A 628 4.77 -15.03 -26.27
CA ASP A 628 5.96 -15.82 -26.60
C ASP A 628 7.24 -15.03 -26.26
N THR A 629 7.32 -13.76 -26.68
CA THR A 629 8.42 -12.87 -26.27
C THR A 629 8.45 -12.71 -24.75
N ALA A 630 7.30 -12.51 -24.10
CA ALA A 630 7.25 -12.36 -22.65
C ALA A 630 7.77 -13.63 -21.93
N ILE A 631 7.36 -14.82 -22.38
CA ILE A 631 7.82 -16.11 -21.82
C ILE A 631 9.31 -16.28 -22.01
N GLU A 632 9.86 -15.93 -23.17
CA GLU A 632 11.30 -16.01 -23.45
C GLU A 632 12.11 -15.16 -22.45
N GLU A 633 11.75 -13.88 -22.30
CA GLU A 633 12.45 -12.96 -21.41
C GLU A 633 12.37 -13.40 -19.94
N PHE A 634 11.19 -13.78 -19.46
CA PHE A 634 11.05 -14.24 -18.09
C PHE A 634 11.71 -15.60 -17.84
N SER A 635 11.77 -16.48 -18.85
CA SER A 635 12.47 -17.76 -18.75
C SER A 635 13.97 -17.58 -18.62
N ALA A 636 14.55 -16.61 -19.33
CA ALA A 636 15.96 -16.28 -19.21
C ALA A 636 16.30 -15.79 -17.78
N ILE A 637 15.46 -14.93 -17.21
CA ILE A 637 15.63 -14.44 -15.83
C ILE A 637 15.43 -15.58 -14.82
N ALA A 638 14.39 -16.40 -14.98
CA ALA A 638 14.05 -17.47 -14.03
C ALA A 638 15.12 -18.58 -13.94
N LYS A 639 15.84 -18.85 -15.03
CA LYS A 639 16.90 -19.86 -15.11
C LYS A 639 18.26 -19.38 -14.62
N ASN A 640 18.42 -18.08 -14.36
CA ASN A 640 19.71 -17.52 -13.95
C ASN A 640 19.93 -17.71 -12.44
N GLU A 641 20.64 -18.78 -12.08
CA GLU A 641 20.96 -19.14 -10.68
C GLU A 641 21.86 -18.12 -9.96
N ALA A 642 22.53 -17.21 -10.69
CA ALA A 642 23.32 -16.15 -10.09
C ALA A 642 22.46 -15.00 -9.53
N LEU A 643 21.18 -14.93 -9.91
CA LEU A 643 20.25 -13.91 -9.42
C LEU A 643 19.68 -14.31 -8.04
N PRO A 644 19.28 -13.32 -7.22
CA PRO A 644 18.59 -13.59 -5.97
C PRO A 644 17.34 -14.46 -6.18
N LEU A 645 17.13 -15.44 -5.31
CA LEU A 645 16.06 -16.43 -5.43
C LEU A 645 14.67 -15.78 -5.54
N GLY A 646 14.40 -14.69 -4.82
CA GLY A 646 13.13 -13.97 -4.95
C GLY A 646 12.93 -13.36 -6.34
N THR A 647 14.01 -12.89 -6.97
CA THR A 647 13.99 -12.36 -8.34
C THR A 647 13.68 -13.45 -9.37
N THR A 648 14.31 -14.61 -9.26
CA THR A 648 14.06 -15.73 -10.20
C THR A 648 12.64 -16.29 -10.04
N LEU A 649 12.17 -16.44 -8.80
CA LEU A 649 10.78 -16.85 -8.51
C LEU A 649 9.77 -15.83 -9.05
N LYS A 650 10.05 -14.53 -8.93
CA LYS A 650 9.20 -13.48 -9.49
C LYS A 650 9.10 -13.57 -11.01
N ALA A 651 10.21 -13.81 -11.70
CA ALA A 651 10.20 -14.07 -13.13
C ALA A 651 9.42 -15.35 -13.49
N GLY A 652 9.58 -16.43 -12.71
CA GLY A 652 8.81 -17.65 -12.88
C GLY A 652 7.29 -17.44 -12.73
N ARG A 653 6.84 -16.55 -11.84
CA ARG A 653 5.41 -16.17 -11.73
C ARG A 653 4.92 -15.42 -12.94
N TRP A 654 5.74 -14.51 -13.49
CA TRP A 654 5.40 -13.83 -14.73
C TRP A 654 5.31 -14.80 -15.90
N GLN A 655 6.20 -15.79 -15.97
CA GLN A 655 6.11 -16.87 -16.94
C GLN A 655 4.79 -17.65 -16.78
N GLN A 656 4.41 -18.03 -15.56
CA GLN A 656 3.12 -18.66 -15.27
C GLN A 656 1.93 -17.80 -15.73
N ARG A 657 2.00 -16.49 -15.48
CA ARG A 657 0.98 -15.53 -15.91
C ARG A 657 0.85 -15.50 -17.43
N CYS A 658 1.97 -15.45 -18.15
CA CYS A 658 1.96 -15.45 -19.61
C CYS A 658 1.36 -16.76 -20.17
N HIS A 659 1.74 -17.91 -19.61
CA HIS A 659 1.14 -19.19 -20.00
C HIS A 659 -0.36 -19.26 -19.73
N TRP A 660 -0.79 -18.80 -18.55
CA TRP A 660 -2.21 -18.76 -18.17
C TRP A 660 -3.00 -17.82 -19.07
N ALA A 661 -2.48 -16.61 -19.35
CA ALA A 661 -3.14 -15.64 -20.20
C ALA A 661 -3.25 -16.13 -21.65
N ARG A 662 -2.20 -16.78 -22.17
CA ARG A 662 -2.20 -17.37 -23.51
C ARG A 662 -3.32 -18.41 -23.69
N LEU A 663 -3.46 -19.34 -22.74
CA LEU A 663 -4.51 -20.37 -22.78
C LEU A 663 -5.92 -19.76 -22.80
N ASN A 664 -6.19 -18.81 -21.90
CA ASN A 664 -7.50 -18.16 -21.83
C ASN A 664 -7.79 -17.25 -23.03
N TRP A 665 -6.75 -16.67 -23.65
CA TRP A 665 -6.88 -15.87 -24.86
C TRP A 665 -7.22 -16.73 -26.08
N GLU A 666 -6.56 -17.88 -26.23
CA GLU A 666 -6.82 -18.85 -27.30
C GLU A 666 -8.24 -19.43 -27.21
N ASP A 667 -8.72 -19.72 -26.00
CA ASP A 667 -10.10 -20.18 -25.75
C ASP A 667 -11.15 -19.09 -26.08
N ALA A 668 -10.81 -17.81 -25.96
CA ALA A 668 -11.70 -16.70 -26.31
C ALA A 668 -11.78 -16.42 -27.82
N ILE A 669 -10.81 -16.91 -28.61
CA ILE A 669 -10.72 -16.72 -30.07
C ILE A 669 -11.14 -17.98 -30.85
N SER A 670 -11.14 -19.16 -30.22
CA SER A 670 -11.73 -20.35 -30.83
C SER A 670 -13.27 -20.27 -30.85
N PRO A 671 -13.91 -20.39 -32.02
CA PRO A 671 -15.36 -20.22 -32.19
C PRO A 671 -16.21 -21.33 -31.56
#